data_AF-W9SXB5-F1
#
_entry.id   AF-W9SXB5-F1
#
_cell.length_a   1.000
_cell.length_b   1.000
_cell.length_c   1.000
_cell.angle_alpha   90.00
_cell.angle_beta   90.00
_cell.angle_gamma   90.00
#
_symmetry.space_group_name_H-M   'P 1'
#
loop_
_entity.id
_entity.type
_entity.pdbx_description
1 polymer ?
#
loop_
_entity_poly.entity_id
_entity_poly.type
_entity_poly.pdbx_seq_one_letter_code
_entity_poly.pdbx_strand_id
1 'polypeptide(L)'
;MGLPASAIVANMALVELDRCIEQQVAPIYYGRYVDDILLVMENGANFASTAVLWEWLFERSRETLGWVDQGKKQIGYKPTYLSEGEGKRQVHFANGKNKVFILVGETGKTLVDAIAHQIHERASEWRAMPRLPRSATHVGTDLLAATQSDGEAADNLRKADALTMRRAGFAIKLRDFEAYERDLLPEAWTAHRRAFFRAFTQHVLVLPQFFDLAVYLPRVIRLATACEDFADLRRIIEVLQGLCQQVQEQCDIVVKAWPEGEDRPNAAEMLGRWKEQLFTSIRESITAAFPPRLSKAGKQAWQTYMANCHPAIDLNVFLAWPLSVKGFQTQQARLFSFDLAHMPFRFIGLPKEMVAQRGIPAKKSVVSCDSAADLLPDSVLKGTRTLAQWIGFKDLPQGLPFATRPFNLPELFILNRQAYSEATQDDMQAVVLSVRGFELGDKAPLFDKNDILQIPDGVTPRKYGIAVSSWQTNLDSWTASVMRMPDPDAERYVRLCRLLDGVIAQPRDSRYLILPELALPAHWFIRIARKLQGRGISLITGIEYLHASKSRVRNQVWAALSHDGLGFPSLMIYRQDKQRPALHEEQELQRLAGLEMKPDKAWKTPPIIQHGDLRFTMLICSELTNIRYRADLRGKVDALFVPEWNPDTETFNALVESAALDIHAYIIQCNDRQYGDSRIRAPYKDSWKRDVLRVKGGVTDYCVIGEIDVQALRQFQSSHRSPGKPFKPVPDGFNDAMDYQRKVLPTGDSA
;
A
#
# COMPACT_ATOMS: atom_id res chain seq x y z
N MET A 1 12.58 23.81 17.18
CA MET A 1 12.80 22.35 17.24
C MET A 1 11.57 21.66 16.68
N GLY A 2 11.66 20.95 15.55
CA GLY A 2 10.50 20.29 14.93
C GLY A 2 10.06 19.02 15.67
N LEU A 3 8.88 18.48 15.33
CA LEU A 3 8.33 17.22 15.85
C LEU A 3 9.33 16.02 15.89
N PRO A 4 10.23 15.82 14.91
CA PRO A 4 11.21 14.74 14.97
C PRO A 4 12.24 14.88 16.09
N ALA A 5 12.59 16.12 16.47
CA ALA A 5 13.51 16.38 17.57
C ALA A 5 12.92 15.90 18.90
N SER A 6 11.59 15.96 19.07
CA SER A 6 10.91 15.46 20.26
C SER A 6 11.10 13.94 20.42
N ALA A 7 10.96 13.17 19.34
CA ALA A 7 11.16 11.72 19.37
C ALA A 7 12.62 11.35 19.68
N ILE A 8 13.58 12.05 19.07
CA ILE A 8 15.02 11.86 19.36
C ILE A 8 15.31 12.20 20.82
N VAL A 9 14.84 13.36 21.30
CA VAL A 9 15.04 13.80 22.69
C VAL A 9 14.40 12.82 23.67
N ALA A 10 13.18 12.36 23.43
CA ALA A 10 12.50 11.38 24.28
C ALA A 10 13.24 10.03 24.31
N ASN A 11 13.70 9.54 23.16
CA ASN A 11 14.47 8.29 23.09
C ASN A 11 15.82 8.42 23.78
N MET A 12 16.53 9.54 23.60
CA MET A 12 17.79 9.80 24.30
C MET A 12 17.57 9.91 25.81
N ALA A 13 16.48 10.58 26.23
CA ALA A 13 16.15 10.75 27.64
C ALA A 13 15.81 9.42 28.34
N LEU A 14 15.29 8.43 27.62
CA LEU A 14 14.86 7.13 28.16
C LEU A 14 15.79 5.96 27.80
N VAL A 15 16.94 6.22 27.18
CA VAL A 15 17.84 5.15 26.70
C VAL A 15 18.34 4.22 27.83
N GLU A 16 18.62 4.76 29.02
CA GLU A 16 19.04 3.94 30.16
C GLU A 16 17.87 3.11 30.73
N LEU A 17 16.64 3.63 30.65
CA LEU A 17 15.45 2.84 30.97
C LEU A 17 15.31 1.66 30.00
N ASP A 18 15.49 1.89 28.70
CA ASP A 18 15.45 0.84 27.68
C ASP A 18 16.51 -0.23 27.94
N ARG A 19 17.77 0.18 28.15
CA ARG A 19 18.88 -0.73 28.47
C ARG A 19 18.60 -1.54 29.74
N CYS A 20 18.07 -0.89 30.76
CA CYS A 20 17.72 -1.54 32.01
C CYS A 20 16.65 -2.62 31.80
N ILE A 21 15.60 -2.31 31.04
CA ILE A 21 14.54 -3.27 30.76
C ILE A 21 15.08 -4.44 29.92
N GLU A 22 15.80 -4.17 28.84
CA GLU A 22 16.33 -5.22 27.96
C GLU A 22 17.33 -6.14 28.67
N GLN A 23 18.21 -5.58 29.53
CA GLN A 23 19.30 -6.33 30.13
C GLN A 23 18.98 -6.90 31.52
N GLN A 24 18.19 -6.20 32.34
CA GLN A 24 17.94 -6.58 33.75
C GLN A 24 16.56 -7.21 33.94
N VAL A 25 15.53 -6.69 33.25
CA VAL A 25 14.19 -7.30 33.26
C VAL A 25 14.15 -8.49 32.30
N ALA A 26 14.84 -8.39 31.16
CA ALA A 26 14.94 -9.43 30.12
C ALA A 26 13.57 -10.05 29.74
N PRO A 27 12.59 -9.22 29.31
CA PRO A 27 11.27 -9.72 28.96
C PRO A 27 11.30 -10.53 27.66
N ILE A 28 10.27 -11.36 27.44
CA ILE A 28 10.03 -12.03 26.14
C ILE A 28 9.88 -10.97 25.04
N TYR A 29 9.21 -9.86 25.36
CA TYR A 29 9.03 -8.74 24.46
C TYR A 29 9.06 -7.41 25.21
N TYR A 30 9.77 -6.44 24.65
CA TYR A 30 9.75 -5.05 25.06
C TYR A 30 9.47 -4.17 23.85
N GLY A 31 8.55 -3.22 24.00
CA GLY A 31 8.31 -2.18 23.02
C GLY A 31 7.97 -0.86 23.70
N ARG A 32 8.56 0.24 23.22
CA ARG A 32 8.29 1.59 23.70
C ARG A 32 7.94 2.53 22.54
N TYR A 33 6.84 3.26 22.68
CA TYR A 33 6.45 4.34 21.78
C TYR A 33 6.41 5.66 22.55
N VAL A 34 7.53 6.41 22.49
CA VAL A 34 7.75 7.62 23.31
C VAL A 34 7.63 7.27 24.80
N ASP A 35 6.49 7.55 25.44
CA ASP A 35 6.19 7.28 26.86
C ASP A 35 5.31 6.04 27.08
N ASP A 36 4.70 5.49 26.02
CA ASP A 36 3.91 4.24 26.10
C ASP A 36 4.83 3.02 26.11
N ILE A 37 4.79 2.21 27.17
CA ILE A 37 5.63 1.01 27.35
C ILE A 37 4.77 -0.26 27.34
N LEU A 38 5.20 -1.29 26.60
CA LEU A 38 4.63 -2.63 26.60
C LEU A 38 5.71 -3.65 26.99
N LEU A 39 5.37 -4.50 27.97
CA LEU A 39 6.21 -5.57 28.48
C LEU A 39 5.44 -6.89 28.44
N VAL A 40 6.07 -7.92 27.89
CA VAL A 40 5.58 -9.32 27.96
C VAL A 40 6.68 -10.15 28.58
N MET A 41 6.38 -10.81 29.69
CA MET A 41 7.37 -11.60 30.43
C MET A 41 6.72 -12.84 31.02
N GLU A 42 7.53 -13.88 31.23
CA GLU A 42 7.07 -15.04 31.99
C GLU A 42 6.83 -14.65 33.45
N ASN A 43 5.77 -15.18 34.05
CA ASN A 43 5.47 -14.95 35.46
C ASN A 43 6.29 -15.88 36.38
N GLY A 44 7.62 -15.89 36.23
CA GLY A 44 8.50 -16.76 37.02
C GLY A 44 8.56 -16.41 38.51
N ALA A 45 8.23 -15.16 38.87
CA ALA A 45 8.22 -14.66 40.25
C ALA A 45 6.83 -14.73 40.92
N ASN A 46 5.84 -15.37 40.28
CA ASN A 46 4.47 -15.52 40.81
C ASN A 46 3.82 -14.18 41.23
N PHE A 47 3.87 -13.17 40.37
CA PHE A 47 3.21 -11.89 40.58
C PHE A 47 1.71 -12.08 40.81
N ALA A 48 1.22 -11.61 41.96
CA ALA A 48 -0.20 -11.64 42.33
C ALA A 48 -0.86 -10.25 42.25
N SER A 49 -0.09 -9.18 42.05
CA SER A 49 -0.61 -7.82 41.93
C SER A 49 0.34 -6.87 41.20
N THR A 50 -0.20 -5.78 40.68
CA THR A 50 0.57 -4.69 40.05
C THR A 50 1.60 -4.07 40.99
N ALA A 51 1.30 -3.98 42.30
CA ALA A 51 2.23 -3.42 43.27
C ALA A 51 3.48 -4.28 43.40
N VAL A 52 3.32 -5.60 43.50
CA VAL A 52 4.45 -6.55 43.60
C VAL A 52 5.30 -6.53 42.33
N LEU A 53 4.67 -6.41 41.15
CA LEU A 53 5.39 -6.25 39.89
C LEU A 53 6.27 -4.99 39.89
N TRP A 54 5.76 -3.85 40.38
CA TRP A 54 6.53 -2.61 40.40
C TRP A 54 7.70 -2.64 41.39
N GLU A 55 7.51 -3.19 42.59
CA GLU A 55 8.63 -3.37 43.53
C GLU A 55 9.72 -4.25 42.90
N TRP A 56 9.32 -5.34 42.24
CA TRP A 56 10.24 -6.23 41.52
C TRP A 56 10.99 -5.54 40.37
N LEU A 57 10.33 -4.61 39.67
CA LEU A 57 10.95 -3.79 38.62
C LEU A 57 11.92 -2.76 39.23
N PHE A 58 11.58 -2.16 40.38
CA PHE A 58 12.43 -1.17 41.04
C PHE A 58 13.75 -1.77 41.53
N GLU A 59 13.71 -2.97 42.12
CA GLU A 59 14.91 -3.71 42.52
C GLU A 59 15.88 -3.93 41.34
N ARG A 60 15.34 -4.08 40.12
CA ARG A 60 16.11 -4.29 38.89
C ARG A 60 16.49 -3.00 38.17
N SER A 61 15.92 -1.87 38.59
CA SER A 61 16.10 -0.57 37.94
C SER A 61 17.40 0.16 38.27
N ARG A 62 18.27 -0.43 39.12
CA ARG A 62 19.50 0.21 39.62
C ARG A 62 19.22 1.61 40.21
N GLU A 63 18.17 1.73 41.03
CA GLU A 63 17.70 2.97 41.67
C GLU A 63 17.23 4.09 40.72
N THR A 64 17.10 3.81 39.41
CA THR A 64 16.61 4.82 38.45
C THR A 64 15.10 4.96 38.46
N LEU A 65 14.36 3.92 38.90
CA LEU A 65 12.91 3.94 39.07
C LEU A 65 12.53 3.85 40.55
N GLY A 66 11.47 4.56 40.92
CA GLY A 66 10.88 4.43 42.26
C GLY A 66 9.54 5.16 42.38
N TRP A 67 8.84 4.94 43.50
CA TRP A 67 7.63 5.69 43.82
C TRP A 67 7.95 7.17 44.09
N VAL A 68 7.16 8.08 43.51
CA VAL A 68 7.28 9.53 43.77
C VAL A 68 6.56 9.91 45.07
N ASP A 69 5.42 9.27 45.33
CA ASP A 69 4.57 9.53 46.49
C ASP A 69 4.31 8.27 47.32
N GLN A 70 4.06 8.44 48.62
CA GLN A 70 3.67 7.33 49.50
C GLN A 70 2.34 6.69 49.08
N GLY A 71 1.52 7.42 48.32
CA GLY A 71 0.26 6.94 47.75
C GLY A 71 0.39 6.01 46.55
N LYS A 72 1.62 5.73 46.07
CA LYS A 72 1.92 4.89 44.89
C LYS A 72 1.13 5.28 43.64
N LYS A 73 0.87 6.58 43.45
CA LYS A 73 0.12 7.10 42.29
C LYS A 73 1.02 7.47 41.13
N GLN A 74 2.32 7.69 41.37
CA GLN A 74 3.28 8.08 40.34
C GLN A 74 4.60 7.35 40.49
N ILE A 75 5.20 7.00 39.36
CA ILE A 75 6.50 6.34 39.26
C ILE A 75 7.48 7.35 38.67
N GLY A 76 8.57 7.62 39.37
CA GLY A 76 9.60 8.56 38.97
C GLY A 76 10.75 7.83 38.30
N TYR A 77 11.18 8.33 37.15
CA TYR A 77 12.43 7.95 36.51
C TYR A 77 13.45 9.08 36.66
N LYS A 78 14.60 8.76 37.27
CA LYS A 78 15.63 9.72 37.68
C LYS A 78 17.03 9.22 37.30
N PRO A 79 17.41 9.27 36.02
CA PRO A 79 18.78 8.97 35.64
C PRO A 79 19.72 10.14 35.99
N THR A 80 20.99 9.84 36.23
CA THR A 80 22.03 10.81 36.63
C THR A 80 22.14 11.99 35.68
N TYR A 81 22.04 11.77 34.37
CA TYR A 81 22.14 12.81 33.35
C TYR A 81 20.92 13.75 33.25
N LEU A 82 19.78 13.43 33.88
CA LEU A 82 18.65 14.35 34.00
C LEU A 82 18.66 15.13 35.33
N SER A 83 19.51 14.71 36.27
CA SER A 83 19.71 15.36 37.56
C SER A 83 20.83 16.40 37.60
N GLU A 84 21.67 16.49 36.56
CA GLU A 84 22.74 17.48 36.43
C GLU A 84 22.30 18.69 35.59
N GLY A 85 22.24 19.89 36.20
CA GLY A 85 21.89 21.16 35.54
C GLY A 85 20.88 22.02 36.32
N GLU A 86 20.69 23.29 35.91
CA GLU A 86 19.80 24.28 36.58
C GLU A 86 18.31 23.93 36.55
N GLY A 87 17.90 22.83 35.91
CA GLY A 87 16.55 22.28 36.01
C GLY A 87 16.61 20.80 36.37
N LYS A 88 16.31 20.46 37.63
CA LYS A 88 16.11 19.08 38.09
C LYS A 88 14.89 18.50 37.38
N ARG A 89 15.07 17.83 36.23
CA ARG A 89 13.96 17.29 35.43
C ARG A 89 13.77 15.82 35.76
N GLN A 90 12.56 15.48 36.21
CA GLN A 90 12.16 14.10 36.50
C GLN A 90 11.07 13.69 35.52
N VAL A 91 11.10 12.45 35.05
CA VAL A 91 10.01 11.89 34.26
C VAL A 91 9.08 11.15 35.21
N HIS A 92 7.79 11.50 35.21
CA HIS A 92 6.78 10.87 36.07
C HIS A 92 5.77 10.11 35.24
N PHE A 93 5.66 8.80 35.48
CA PHE A 93 4.63 7.96 34.89
C PHE A 93 3.42 7.91 35.82
N ALA A 94 2.24 8.24 35.29
CA ALA A 94 1.00 8.17 36.04
C ALA A 94 0.55 6.71 36.20
N ASN A 95 0.57 6.19 37.44
CA ASN A 95 0.28 4.77 37.71
C ASN A 95 -1.17 4.38 37.37
N GLY A 96 -2.11 5.34 37.38
CA GLY A 96 -3.50 5.10 36.96
C GLY A 96 -3.66 4.70 35.48
N LYS A 97 -2.64 4.89 34.64
CA LYS A 97 -2.63 4.43 33.25
C LYS A 97 -2.02 3.03 33.09
N ASN A 98 -1.34 2.50 34.12
CA ASN A 98 -0.69 1.20 34.06
C ASN A 98 -1.72 0.08 34.13
N LYS A 99 -1.58 -0.91 33.24
CA LYS A 99 -2.43 -2.10 33.23
C LYS A 99 -1.57 -3.34 33.20
N VAL A 100 -1.89 -4.30 34.07
CA VAL A 100 -1.19 -5.57 34.17
C VAL A 100 -2.21 -6.68 33.92
N PHE A 101 -1.90 -7.57 32.98
CA PHE A 101 -2.72 -8.72 32.63
C PHE A 101 -1.94 -9.98 32.99
N ILE A 102 -2.46 -10.77 33.93
CA ILE A 102 -1.88 -12.06 34.30
C ILE A 102 -2.63 -13.12 33.50
N LEU A 103 -1.97 -13.69 32.50
CA LEU A 103 -2.56 -14.63 31.55
C LEU A 103 -2.28 -16.06 32.00
N VAL A 104 -3.33 -16.86 32.26
CA VAL A 104 -3.22 -18.25 32.70
C VAL A 104 -4.25 -19.12 31.97
N GLY A 105 -3.81 -20.30 31.52
CA GLY A 105 -4.66 -21.34 30.93
C GLY A 105 -5.45 -20.88 29.71
N GLU A 106 -6.59 -21.53 29.48
CA GLU A 106 -7.46 -21.30 28.31
C GLU A 106 -8.01 -19.85 28.29
N THR A 107 -8.37 -19.30 29.44
CA THR A 107 -8.87 -17.92 29.57
C THR A 107 -7.84 -16.87 29.14
N GLY A 108 -6.56 -17.09 29.48
CA GLY A 108 -5.48 -16.22 29.04
C GLY A 108 -5.29 -16.28 27.53
N LYS A 109 -5.35 -17.49 26.95
CA LYS A 109 -5.28 -17.70 25.51
C LYS A 109 -6.42 -17.00 24.77
N THR A 110 -7.66 -17.15 25.24
CA THR A 110 -8.81 -16.45 24.65
C THR A 110 -8.65 -14.93 24.68
N LEU A 111 -8.12 -14.37 25.78
CA LEU A 111 -7.86 -12.94 25.87
C LEU A 111 -6.79 -12.51 24.85
N VAL A 112 -5.70 -13.25 24.70
CA VAL A 112 -4.66 -12.98 23.68
C VAL A 112 -5.23 -13.05 22.27
N ASP A 113 -6.03 -14.08 21.97
CA ASP A 113 -6.66 -14.23 20.66
C ASP A 113 -7.61 -13.06 20.35
N ALA A 114 -8.37 -12.58 21.33
CA ALA A 114 -9.23 -11.41 21.18
C ALA A 114 -8.43 -10.13 20.88
N ILE A 115 -7.29 -9.93 21.56
CA ILE A 115 -6.41 -8.77 21.32
C ILE A 115 -5.79 -8.84 19.94
N ALA A 116 -5.24 -10.00 19.58
CA ALA A 116 -4.64 -10.24 18.27
C ALA A 116 -5.66 -9.97 17.17
N HIS A 117 -6.89 -10.47 17.34
CA HIS A 117 -7.99 -10.20 16.41
C HIS A 117 -8.27 -8.71 16.24
N GLN A 118 -8.41 -7.94 17.34
CA GLN A 118 -8.64 -6.50 17.27
C GLN A 118 -7.48 -5.71 16.67
N ILE A 119 -6.23 -6.12 16.96
CA ILE A 119 -5.04 -5.51 16.35
C ILE A 119 -5.07 -5.78 14.84
N HIS A 120 -5.37 -7.00 14.41
CA HIS A 120 -5.51 -7.34 13.00
C HIS A 120 -6.66 -6.55 12.33
N GLU A 121 -7.81 -6.36 12.96
CA GLU A 121 -8.85 -5.52 12.35
C GLU A 121 -8.41 -4.06 12.14
N ARG A 122 -7.56 -3.55 13.05
CA ARG A 122 -7.16 -2.15 13.07
C ARG A 122 -5.84 -1.85 12.36
N ALA A 123 -4.94 -2.80 12.16
CA ALA A 123 -3.65 -2.57 11.52
C ALA A 123 -3.80 -2.30 10.02
N SER A 124 -3.12 -1.29 9.48
CA SER A 124 -3.26 -0.88 8.06
C SER A 124 -2.96 -2.00 7.06
N GLU A 125 -2.07 -2.92 7.44
CA GLU A 125 -1.71 -4.13 6.70
C GLU A 125 -2.84 -5.15 6.68
N TRP A 126 -3.59 -5.27 7.77
CA TRP A 126 -4.61 -6.29 7.98
C TRP A 126 -6.03 -5.85 7.63
N ARG A 127 -6.27 -4.53 7.49
CA ARG A 127 -7.55 -3.94 7.02
C ARG A 127 -7.98 -4.49 5.64
N ALA A 128 -9.27 -4.47 5.35
CA ALA A 128 -9.78 -4.76 3.99
C ALA A 128 -9.32 -3.71 2.95
N MET A 129 -9.46 -4.07 1.68
CA MET A 129 -9.42 -3.16 0.53
C MET A 129 -10.49 -2.06 0.68
N PRO A 130 -10.33 -0.89 0.03
CA PRO A 130 -11.31 0.18 0.09
C PRO A 130 -12.70 -0.29 -0.34
N ARG A 131 -13.72 -0.05 0.48
CA ARG A 131 -15.08 -0.52 0.19
C ARG A 131 -16.13 0.54 0.51
N LEU A 132 -16.78 1.03 -0.54
CA LEU A 132 -18.00 1.81 -0.39
C LEU A 132 -19.24 0.89 -0.33
N PRO A 133 -20.34 1.34 0.30
CA PRO A 133 -21.62 0.65 0.24
C PRO A 133 -22.06 0.42 -1.21
N ARG A 134 -22.80 -0.66 -1.48
CA ARG A 134 -23.34 -0.94 -2.84
C ARG A 134 -24.29 0.15 -3.35
N SER A 135 -24.98 0.83 -2.45
CA SER A 135 -25.88 1.92 -2.78
C SER A 135 -25.43 3.20 -2.10
N ALA A 136 -25.43 4.30 -2.83
CA ALA A 136 -25.17 5.63 -2.32
C ALA A 136 -26.13 6.03 -1.18
N THR A 137 -27.33 5.45 -1.12
CA THR A 137 -28.30 5.72 -0.04
C THR A 137 -27.81 5.25 1.33
N HIS A 138 -27.01 4.19 1.38
CA HIS A 138 -26.47 3.65 2.63
C HIS A 138 -25.22 4.40 3.12
N VAL A 139 -24.65 5.31 2.33
CA VAL A 139 -23.46 6.08 2.73
C VAL A 139 -23.71 6.89 4.00
N GLY A 140 -24.89 7.50 4.14
CA GLY A 140 -25.26 8.23 5.35
C GLY A 140 -25.36 7.33 6.58
N THR A 141 -25.98 6.16 6.43
CA THR A 141 -26.10 5.14 7.47
C THR A 141 -24.73 4.62 7.91
N ASP A 142 -23.85 4.29 6.96
CA ASP A 142 -22.48 3.84 7.23
C ASP A 142 -21.65 4.92 7.95
N LEU A 143 -21.85 6.19 7.58
CA LEU A 143 -21.16 7.30 8.22
C LEU A 143 -21.66 7.48 9.65
N LEU A 144 -22.97 7.45 9.86
CA LEU A 144 -23.59 7.52 11.18
C LEU A 144 -23.16 6.37 12.07
N ALA A 145 -23.16 5.13 11.58
CA ALA A 145 -22.67 3.98 12.34
C ALA A 145 -21.18 4.13 12.71
N ALA A 146 -20.37 4.72 11.84
CA ALA A 146 -18.96 4.98 12.14
C ALA A 146 -18.75 6.13 13.16
N THR A 147 -19.73 7.03 13.31
CA THR A 147 -19.69 8.17 14.23
C THR A 147 -20.54 7.98 15.50
N GLN A 148 -21.46 7.02 15.52
CA GLN A 148 -22.30 6.64 16.65
C GLN A 148 -21.77 5.33 17.22
N SER A 149 -20.97 5.42 18.27
CA SER A 149 -20.45 4.27 18.99
C SER A 149 -21.48 3.79 20.02
N ASP A 150 -22.59 3.25 19.55
CA ASP A 150 -23.52 2.48 20.39
C ASP A 150 -23.19 0.98 20.23
N GLY A 151 -22.34 0.47 21.12
CA GLY A 151 -22.60 -0.86 21.68
C GLY A 151 -21.89 -2.12 21.18
N GLU A 152 -20.82 -2.12 20.37
CA GLU A 152 -20.07 -3.37 20.10
C GLU A 152 -18.54 -3.28 20.30
N ALA A 153 -18.07 -4.22 21.14
CA ALA A 153 -16.71 -4.50 21.60
C ALA A 153 -16.03 -3.46 22.53
N ALA A 154 -16.76 -3.00 23.54
CA ALA A 154 -16.12 -2.63 24.80
C ALA A 154 -15.87 -3.92 25.60
N ASP A 155 -14.63 -4.45 25.66
CA ASP A 155 -13.99 -4.67 26.97
C ASP A 155 -12.53 -5.17 26.96
N ASN A 156 -11.88 -4.85 28.08
CA ASN A 156 -10.68 -5.43 28.71
C ASN A 156 -9.30 -4.75 28.54
N LEU A 157 -8.81 -4.40 27.35
CA LEU A 157 -7.47 -3.74 27.27
C LEU A 157 -7.50 -2.23 27.20
N ARG A 158 -8.56 -1.67 26.65
CA ARG A 158 -8.83 -0.24 26.71
C ARG A 158 -10.33 -0.09 26.86
N LYS A 159 -10.77 0.49 28.01
CA LYS A 159 -11.87 1.47 27.98
C LYS A 159 -11.39 2.64 27.12
N ALA A 160 -11.20 2.38 25.82
CA ALA A 160 -10.66 3.34 24.87
C ALA A 160 -11.68 4.45 24.76
N ASP A 161 -11.21 5.69 24.89
CA ASP A 161 -11.98 6.90 24.67
C ASP A 161 -12.96 6.69 23.50
N ALA A 162 -14.27 6.73 23.75
CA ALA A 162 -15.29 6.58 22.70
C ALA A 162 -15.00 7.54 21.53
N LEU A 163 -14.45 8.72 21.84
CA LEU A 163 -13.94 9.69 20.88
C LEU A 163 -12.87 9.11 19.94
N THR A 164 -11.90 8.37 20.47
CA THR A 164 -10.82 7.76 19.68
C THR A 164 -11.37 6.69 18.73
N MET A 165 -12.36 5.91 19.18
CA MET A 165 -13.05 4.93 18.35
C MET A 165 -13.85 5.61 17.23
N ARG A 166 -14.64 6.65 17.55
CA ARG A 166 -15.37 7.46 16.56
C ARG A 166 -14.43 8.07 15.52
N ARG A 167 -13.31 8.66 15.96
CA ARG A 167 -12.28 9.23 15.07
C ARG A 167 -11.69 8.18 14.15
N ALA A 168 -11.35 7.00 14.68
CA ALA A 168 -10.82 5.90 13.89
C ALA A 168 -11.83 5.38 12.85
N GLY A 169 -13.09 5.17 13.26
CA GLY A 169 -14.18 4.74 12.37
C GLY A 169 -14.39 5.71 11.22
N PHE A 170 -14.53 7.01 11.51
CA PHE A 170 -14.65 8.04 10.49
C PHE A 170 -13.42 8.12 9.57
N ALA A 171 -12.21 8.06 10.13
CA ALA A 171 -10.97 8.12 9.36
C ALA A 171 -10.84 6.95 8.36
N ILE A 172 -11.29 5.75 8.74
CA ILE A 172 -11.32 4.57 7.87
C ILE A 172 -12.30 4.79 6.72
N LYS A 173 -13.53 5.24 7.00
CA LYS A 173 -14.53 5.52 5.96
C LYS A 173 -14.06 6.61 4.99
N LEU A 174 -13.55 7.73 5.49
CA LEU A 174 -13.01 8.81 4.66
C LEU A 174 -11.85 8.35 3.77
N ARG A 175 -10.96 7.51 4.30
CA ARG A 175 -9.84 6.93 3.52
C ARG A 175 -10.35 6.10 2.34
N ASP A 176 -11.47 5.38 2.50
CA ASP A 176 -12.01 4.58 1.41
C ASP A 176 -12.52 5.48 0.26
N PHE A 177 -13.15 6.63 0.58
CA PHE A 177 -13.48 7.64 -0.44
C PHE A 177 -12.25 8.28 -1.10
N GLU A 178 -11.19 8.58 -0.32
CA GLU A 178 -9.92 9.07 -0.88
C GLU A 178 -9.24 8.04 -1.78
N ALA A 179 -9.40 6.74 -1.51
CA ALA A 179 -8.92 5.71 -2.41
C ALA A 179 -9.70 5.74 -3.74
N TYR A 180 -11.02 5.85 -3.69
CA TYR A 180 -11.84 5.96 -4.91
C TYR A 180 -11.48 7.22 -5.71
N GLU A 181 -11.19 8.34 -5.05
CA GLU A 181 -10.69 9.56 -5.72
C GLU A 181 -9.41 9.29 -6.50
N ARG A 182 -8.43 8.65 -5.89
CA ARG A 182 -7.15 8.37 -6.55
C ARG A 182 -7.28 7.35 -7.68
N ASP A 183 -8.16 6.37 -7.52
CA ASP A 183 -8.15 5.15 -8.31
C ASP A 183 -9.20 5.17 -9.44
N LEU A 184 -10.20 6.05 -9.34
CA LEU A 184 -11.30 6.19 -10.30
C LEU A 184 -11.49 7.65 -10.76
N LEU A 185 -12.09 7.81 -11.95
CA LEU A 185 -12.56 9.11 -12.42
C LEU A 185 -13.74 9.60 -11.54
N PRO A 186 -13.89 10.91 -11.29
CA PRO A 186 -14.90 11.42 -10.36
C PRO A 186 -16.32 11.07 -10.79
N GLU A 187 -16.56 10.98 -12.10
CA GLU A 187 -17.85 10.68 -12.70
C GLU A 187 -18.35 9.29 -12.25
N ALA A 188 -17.45 8.30 -12.18
CA ALA A 188 -17.77 6.89 -11.92
C ALA A 188 -18.39 6.62 -10.55
N TRP A 189 -18.21 7.51 -9.57
CA TRP A 189 -18.68 7.32 -8.19
C TRP A 189 -19.33 8.58 -7.58
N THR A 190 -19.81 9.48 -8.43
CA THR A 190 -20.44 10.76 -8.05
C THR A 190 -21.55 10.60 -7.02
N ALA A 191 -22.44 9.61 -7.20
CA ALA A 191 -23.58 9.39 -6.30
C ALA A 191 -23.13 9.12 -4.85
N HIS A 192 -22.13 8.25 -4.68
CA HIS A 192 -21.57 7.90 -3.38
C HIS A 192 -20.87 9.10 -2.72
N ARG A 193 -20.06 9.84 -3.49
CA ARG A 193 -19.33 11.01 -2.98
C ARG A 193 -20.26 12.13 -2.53
N ARG A 194 -21.29 12.43 -3.31
CA ARG A 194 -22.28 13.47 -2.95
C ARG A 194 -23.14 13.05 -1.77
N ALA A 195 -23.48 11.76 -1.64
CA ALA A 195 -24.13 11.24 -0.44
C ALA A 195 -23.25 11.41 0.81
N PHE A 196 -21.94 11.17 0.68
CA PHE A 196 -20.98 11.42 1.76
C PHE A 196 -20.93 12.90 2.15
N PHE A 197 -20.83 13.84 1.20
CA PHE A 197 -20.81 15.27 1.54
C PHE A 197 -22.10 15.73 2.23
N ARG A 198 -23.27 15.25 1.77
CA ARG A 198 -24.54 15.53 2.46
C ARG A 198 -24.53 15.02 3.89
N ALA A 199 -24.16 13.76 4.10
CA ALA A 199 -24.09 13.16 5.43
C ALA A 199 -23.07 13.88 6.33
N PHE A 200 -21.92 14.29 5.79
CA PHE A 200 -20.92 15.08 6.51
C PHE A 200 -21.49 16.43 6.97
N THR A 201 -22.18 17.16 6.09
CA THR A 201 -22.82 18.44 6.47
C THR A 201 -23.95 18.28 7.49
N GLN A 202 -24.70 17.17 7.44
CA GLN A 202 -25.88 16.95 8.30
C GLN A 202 -25.52 16.36 9.67
N HIS A 203 -24.47 15.54 9.76
CA HIS A 203 -24.20 14.74 10.95
C HIS A 203 -22.82 15.01 11.57
N VAL A 204 -21.90 15.66 10.84
CA VAL A 204 -20.55 15.95 11.35
C VAL A 204 -20.35 17.45 11.58
N LEU A 205 -20.83 18.31 10.69
CA LEU A 205 -20.77 19.77 10.85
C LEU A 205 -21.91 20.30 11.74
N VAL A 206 -22.11 19.67 12.88
CA VAL A 206 -23.12 20.02 13.89
C VAL A 206 -22.50 19.90 15.28
N LEU A 207 -23.03 20.63 16.27
CA LEU A 207 -22.56 20.55 17.65
C LEU A 207 -23.15 19.32 18.38
N PRO A 208 -22.39 18.64 19.25
CA PRO A 208 -20.96 18.84 19.55
C PRO A 208 -20.01 18.12 18.56
N GLN A 209 -20.57 17.30 17.65
CA GLN A 209 -19.84 16.35 16.81
C GLN A 209 -18.70 16.97 15.97
N PHE A 210 -18.84 18.23 15.58
CA PHE A 210 -17.81 18.96 14.85
C PHE A 210 -16.45 18.91 15.57
N PHE A 211 -16.39 19.19 16.88
CA PHE A 211 -15.12 19.24 17.61
C PHE A 211 -14.45 17.87 17.72
N ASP A 212 -15.25 16.81 17.73
CA ASP A 212 -14.74 15.44 17.72
C ASP A 212 -14.01 15.13 16.41
N LEU A 213 -14.49 15.64 15.28
CA LEU A 213 -14.05 15.24 13.94
C LEU A 213 -13.40 16.37 13.12
N ALA A 214 -13.22 17.57 13.70
CA ALA A 214 -12.69 18.76 13.02
C ALA A 214 -11.34 18.53 12.34
N VAL A 215 -10.50 17.66 12.91
CA VAL A 215 -9.20 17.26 12.34
C VAL A 215 -9.30 16.67 10.92
N TYR A 216 -10.47 16.15 10.54
CA TYR A 216 -10.70 15.56 9.22
C TYR A 216 -11.34 16.51 8.20
N LEU A 217 -11.79 17.70 8.62
CA LEU A 217 -12.35 18.71 7.71
C LEU A 217 -11.40 19.04 6.54
N PRO A 218 -10.08 19.26 6.75
CA PRO A 218 -9.14 19.52 5.65
C PRO A 218 -9.15 18.43 4.56
N ARG A 219 -9.28 17.16 4.96
CA ARG A 219 -9.31 16.02 4.04
C ARG A 219 -10.60 16.01 3.21
N VAL A 220 -11.75 16.30 3.81
CA VAL A 220 -13.04 16.39 3.11
C VAL A 220 -13.05 17.55 2.11
N ILE A 221 -12.51 18.71 2.49
CA ILE A 221 -12.37 19.88 1.59
C ILE A 221 -11.47 19.54 0.39
N ARG A 222 -10.35 18.87 0.62
CA ARG A 222 -9.46 18.42 -0.48
C ARG A 222 -10.18 17.45 -1.41
N LEU A 223 -10.91 16.48 -0.86
CA LEU A 223 -11.69 15.51 -1.63
C LEU A 223 -12.71 16.19 -2.55
N ALA A 224 -13.51 17.12 -2.01
CA ALA A 224 -14.50 17.88 -2.79
C ALA A 224 -13.83 18.74 -3.88
N THR A 225 -12.71 19.38 -3.54
CA THR A 225 -11.96 20.25 -4.46
C THR A 225 -11.32 19.45 -5.60
N ALA A 226 -10.66 18.34 -5.30
CA ALA A 226 -9.99 17.48 -6.28
C ALA A 226 -10.95 16.86 -7.29
N CYS A 227 -12.20 16.62 -6.86
CA CYS A 227 -13.30 16.11 -7.70
C CYS A 227 -14.12 17.21 -8.39
N GLU A 228 -13.77 18.49 -8.22
CA GLU A 228 -14.50 19.63 -8.79
C GLU A 228 -15.97 19.78 -8.33
N ASP A 229 -16.35 19.23 -7.17
CA ASP A 229 -17.70 19.37 -6.59
C ASP A 229 -17.88 20.70 -5.87
N PHE A 230 -17.71 21.79 -6.61
CA PHE A 230 -17.70 23.15 -6.06
C PHE A 230 -19.02 23.56 -5.39
N ALA A 231 -20.14 22.97 -5.79
CA ALA A 231 -21.44 23.19 -5.14
C ALA A 231 -21.47 22.60 -3.72
N ASP A 232 -20.99 21.36 -3.55
CA ASP A 232 -20.93 20.71 -2.23
C ASP A 232 -19.83 21.33 -1.36
N LEU A 233 -18.70 21.74 -1.96
CA LEU A 233 -17.68 22.53 -1.29
C LEU A 233 -18.24 23.84 -0.72
N ARG A 234 -19.02 24.58 -1.53
CA ARG A 234 -19.67 25.83 -1.10
C ARG A 234 -20.61 25.56 0.08
N ARG A 235 -21.45 24.52 -0.01
CA ARG A 235 -22.35 24.12 1.08
C ARG A 235 -21.61 23.81 2.37
N ILE A 236 -20.48 23.09 2.29
CA ILE A 236 -19.65 22.78 3.47
C ILE A 236 -19.16 24.08 4.14
N ILE A 237 -18.70 25.05 3.36
CA ILE A 237 -18.22 26.35 3.86
C ILE A 237 -19.37 27.12 4.54
N GLU A 238 -20.56 27.16 3.93
CA GLU A 238 -21.73 27.87 4.47
C GLU A 238 -22.25 27.25 5.77
N VAL A 239 -22.35 25.92 5.83
CA VAL A 239 -22.74 25.22 7.06
C VAL A 239 -21.73 25.46 8.17
N LEU A 240 -20.44 25.50 7.85
CA LEU A 240 -19.40 25.80 8.83
C LEU A 240 -19.46 27.25 9.32
N GLN A 241 -19.77 28.21 8.46
CA GLN A 241 -20.03 29.60 8.86
C GLN A 241 -21.19 29.68 9.86
N GLY A 242 -22.29 28.96 9.58
CA GLY A 242 -23.41 28.82 10.51
C GLY A 242 -23.00 28.19 11.84
N LEU A 243 -22.18 27.13 11.82
CA LEU A 243 -21.66 26.51 13.05
C LEU A 243 -20.80 27.48 13.88
N CYS A 244 -19.95 28.28 13.23
CA CYS A 244 -19.16 29.31 13.89
C CYS A 244 -20.04 30.39 14.54
N GLN A 245 -21.19 30.73 13.93
CA GLN A 245 -22.17 31.62 14.52
C GLN A 245 -22.87 30.97 15.72
N GLN A 246 -23.27 29.70 15.61
CA GLN A 246 -23.87 28.94 16.73
C GLN A 246 -22.93 28.85 17.93
N VAL A 247 -21.64 28.58 17.72
CA VAL A 247 -20.65 28.55 18.82
C VAL A 247 -20.54 29.92 19.49
N GLN A 248 -20.57 31.01 18.72
CA GLN A 248 -20.52 32.37 19.27
C GLN A 248 -21.77 32.74 20.08
N GLU A 249 -22.95 32.27 19.67
CA GLU A 249 -24.23 32.63 20.29
C GLU A 249 -24.63 31.70 21.45
N GLN A 250 -24.16 30.44 21.45
CA GLN A 250 -24.71 29.37 22.30
C GLN A 250 -23.68 28.66 23.18
N CYS A 251 -22.38 29.00 23.10
CA CYS A 251 -21.33 28.32 23.86
C CYS A 251 -20.50 29.27 24.71
N ASP A 252 -20.12 28.82 25.91
CA ASP A 252 -19.10 29.46 26.73
C ASP A 252 -17.70 29.04 26.29
N ILE A 253 -16.78 30.01 26.21
CA ILE A 253 -15.44 29.81 25.64
C ILE A 253 -14.39 30.16 26.67
N VAL A 254 -13.59 29.17 27.04
CA VAL A 254 -12.55 29.29 28.07
C VAL A 254 -11.32 28.48 27.65
N VAL A 255 -10.12 29.03 27.89
CA VAL A 255 -8.88 28.25 27.78
C VAL A 255 -8.71 27.39 29.01
N LYS A 256 -8.62 26.07 28.83
CA LYS A 256 -8.54 25.09 29.94
C LYS A 256 -7.33 25.29 30.85
N ALA A 257 -6.19 25.70 30.31
CA ALA A 257 -4.95 25.93 31.06
C ALA A 257 -4.37 27.29 30.66
N TRP A 258 -4.24 28.20 31.63
CA TRP A 258 -3.70 29.54 31.46
C TRP A 258 -2.79 29.87 32.65
N PRO A 259 -1.65 30.56 32.47
CA PRO A 259 -0.76 30.94 33.56
C PRO A 259 -1.48 31.75 34.65
N GLU A 260 -1.17 31.48 35.91
CA GLU A 260 -1.68 32.28 37.03
C GLU A 260 -1.05 33.68 36.99
N GLY A 261 -1.88 34.72 37.09
CA GLY A 261 -1.44 36.12 37.10
C GLY A 261 -1.37 36.82 35.74
N GLU A 262 -1.67 36.13 34.63
CA GLU A 262 -1.78 36.74 33.30
C GLU A 262 -3.24 37.03 32.91
N ASP A 263 -3.47 38.16 32.24
CA ASP A 263 -4.78 38.52 31.70
C ASP A 263 -5.24 37.46 30.68
N ARG A 264 -6.44 36.92 30.90
CA ARG A 264 -7.03 35.95 29.97
C ARG A 264 -7.56 36.67 28.73
N PRO A 265 -7.33 36.12 27.51
CA PRO A 265 -7.94 36.66 26.31
C PRO A 265 -9.47 36.62 26.44
N ASN A 266 -10.14 37.64 25.93
CA ASN A 266 -11.61 37.68 25.95
C ASN A 266 -12.19 36.67 24.94
N ALA A 267 -13.47 36.33 25.11
CA ALA A 267 -14.14 35.33 24.25
C ALA A 267 -14.15 35.73 22.77
N ALA A 268 -14.25 37.02 22.45
CA ALA A 268 -14.25 37.51 21.06
C ALA A 268 -12.88 37.31 20.39
N GLU A 269 -11.79 37.55 21.11
CA GLU A 269 -10.43 37.32 20.63
C GLU A 269 -10.16 35.83 20.41
N MET A 270 -10.55 34.98 21.37
CA MET A 270 -10.43 33.52 21.25
C MET A 270 -11.22 32.99 20.04
N LEU A 271 -12.45 33.46 19.85
CA LEU A 271 -13.28 33.13 18.69
C LEU A 271 -12.65 33.61 17.38
N GLY A 272 -12.13 34.83 17.35
CA GLY A 272 -11.46 35.39 16.18
C GLY A 272 -10.30 34.51 15.73
N ARG A 273 -9.39 34.16 16.65
CA ARG A 273 -8.24 33.29 16.37
C ARG A 273 -8.66 31.89 15.91
N TRP A 274 -9.66 31.31 16.56
CA TRP A 274 -10.17 29.98 16.17
C TRP A 274 -10.78 30.00 14.76
N LYS A 275 -11.60 31.01 14.44
CA LYS A 275 -12.18 31.20 13.11
C LYS A 275 -11.09 31.45 12.06
N GLU A 276 -10.11 32.31 12.34
CA GLU A 276 -8.97 32.59 11.45
C GLU A 276 -8.22 31.30 11.11
N GLN A 277 -7.86 30.50 12.12
CA GLN A 277 -7.18 29.22 11.93
C GLN A 277 -8.01 28.25 11.10
N LEU A 278 -9.30 28.13 11.41
CA LEU A 278 -10.22 27.23 10.72
C LEU A 278 -10.34 27.57 9.23
N PHE A 279 -10.58 28.84 8.89
CA PHE A 279 -10.76 29.26 7.50
C PHE A 279 -9.44 29.36 6.73
N THR A 280 -8.33 29.61 7.42
CA THR A 280 -6.98 29.44 6.85
C THR A 280 -6.76 27.99 6.42
N SER A 281 -7.09 27.02 7.27
CA SER A 281 -6.96 25.59 6.96
C SER A 281 -7.84 25.16 5.77
N ILE A 282 -9.04 25.73 5.64
CA ILE A 282 -9.93 25.51 4.49
C ILE A 282 -9.29 26.07 3.21
N ARG A 283 -8.86 27.33 3.23
CA ARG A 283 -8.21 27.98 2.09
C ARG A 283 -6.99 27.18 1.62
N GLU A 284 -6.15 26.76 2.55
CA GLU A 284 -4.97 25.92 2.28
C GLU A 284 -5.36 24.57 1.70
N SER A 285 -6.43 23.95 2.19
CA SER A 285 -6.93 22.67 1.71
C SER A 285 -7.51 22.77 0.30
N ILE A 286 -8.26 23.83 -0.01
CA ILE A 286 -8.71 24.14 -1.37
C ILE A 286 -7.50 24.35 -2.27
N THR A 287 -6.55 25.19 -1.85
CA THR A 287 -5.34 25.49 -2.64
C THR A 287 -4.51 24.24 -2.91
N ALA A 288 -4.27 23.39 -1.91
CA ALA A 288 -3.47 22.18 -2.06
C ALA A 288 -4.09 21.16 -3.02
N ALA A 289 -5.43 21.08 -3.10
CA ALA A 289 -6.16 20.15 -3.94
C ALA A 289 -6.67 20.75 -5.26
N PHE A 290 -6.42 22.03 -5.52
CA PHE A 290 -6.99 22.71 -6.68
C PHE A 290 -6.47 22.12 -8.00
N PRO A 291 -7.35 21.72 -8.93
CA PRO A 291 -6.88 21.14 -10.18
C PRO A 291 -6.05 22.14 -11.03
N PRO A 292 -4.85 21.76 -11.50
CA PRO A 292 -4.03 22.58 -12.40
C PRO A 292 -4.78 22.97 -13.68
N ARG A 293 -5.76 22.15 -14.07
CA ARG A 293 -6.67 22.42 -15.18
C ARG A 293 -8.06 21.89 -14.84
N LEU A 294 -9.03 22.80 -14.72
CA LEU A 294 -10.43 22.45 -14.50
C LEU A 294 -11.06 21.87 -15.76
N SER A 295 -11.95 20.89 -15.58
CA SER A 295 -12.85 20.42 -16.65
C SER A 295 -13.79 21.53 -17.13
N LYS A 296 -14.47 21.32 -18.27
CA LYS A 296 -15.48 22.28 -18.75
C LYS A 296 -16.59 22.48 -17.72
N ALA A 297 -17.07 21.38 -17.13
CA ALA A 297 -18.09 21.39 -16.09
C ALA A 297 -17.57 22.07 -14.80
N GLY A 298 -16.34 21.76 -14.37
CA GLY A 298 -15.72 22.36 -13.19
C GLY A 298 -15.52 23.86 -13.31
N LYS A 299 -15.13 24.38 -14.48
CA LYS A 299 -15.05 25.83 -14.69
C LYS A 299 -16.39 26.52 -14.50
N GLN A 300 -17.46 25.93 -15.04
CA GLN A 300 -18.81 26.46 -14.89
C GLN A 300 -19.24 26.40 -13.43
N ALA A 301 -19.07 25.25 -12.77
CA ALA A 301 -19.40 25.08 -11.37
C ALA A 301 -18.61 26.04 -10.45
N TRP A 302 -17.32 26.28 -10.73
CA TRP A 302 -16.53 27.26 -10.00
C TRP A 302 -17.12 28.66 -10.13
N GLN A 303 -17.44 29.09 -11.35
CA GLN A 303 -18.03 30.41 -11.58
C GLN A 303 -19.38 30.57 -10.87
N THR A 304 -20.22 29.53 -10.90
CA THR A 304 -21.55 29.58 -10.28
C THR A 304 -21.49 29.62 -8.75
N TYR A 305 -20.63 28.82 -8.11
CA TYR A 305 -20.70 28.59 -6.66
C TYR A 305 -19.55 29.21 -5.85
N MET A 306 -18.37 29.36 -6.46
CA MET A 306 -17.13 29.68 -5.74
C MET A 306 -16.50 31.03 -6.11
N ALA A 307 -16.84 31.62 -7.26
CA ALA A 307 -16.23 32.88 -7.71
C ALA A 307 -16.45 34.06 -6.76
N ASN A 308 -17.57 34.06 -6.02
CA ASN A 308 -17.88 35.06 -4.98
C ASN A 308 -17.61 34.54 -3.55
N CYS A 309 -16.99 33.36 -3.41
CA CYS A 309 -16.77 32.74 -2.11
C CYS A 309 -15.54 33.35 -1.44
N HIS A 310 -15.76 34.37 -0.63
CA HIS A 310 -14.75 34.95 0.25
C HIS A 310 -15.34 35.01 1.65
N PRO A 311 -15.00 34.06 2.55
CA PRO A 311 -15.48 34.08 3.93
C PRO A 311 -15.01 35.39 4.60
N ALA A 312 -15.90 36.37 4.72
CA ALA A 312 -15.63 37.68 5.33
C ALA A 312 -15.64 37.59 6.87
N ILE A 313 -14.82 36.68 7.40
CA ILE A 313 -14.79 36.33 8.82
C ILE A 313 -13.62 37.02 9.52
N ASP A 314 -12.56 37.30 8.78
CA ASP A 314 -11.35 38.00 9.24
C ASP A 314 -10.64 38.69 8.06
N LEU A 315 -10.00 39.84 8.32
CA LEU A 315 -9.33 40.67 7.32
C LEU A 315 -8.10 39.97 6.71
N ASN A 316 -7.31 39.25 7.51
CA ASN A 316 -6.12 38.54 7.04
C ASN A 316 -6.52 37.37 6.13
N VAL A 317 -7.53 36.61 6.53
CA VAL A 317 -8.06 35.50 5.70
C VAL A 317 -8.60 36.03 4.38
N PHE A 318 -9.33 37.15 4.41
CA PHE A 318 -9.86 37.80 3.21
C PHE A 318 -8.73 38.24 2.27
N LEU A 319 -7.71 38.93 2.78
CA LEU A 319 -6.56 39.39 1.99
C LEU A 319 -5.71 38.23 1.43
N ALA A 320 -5.60 37.13 2.17
CA ALA A 320 -4.84 35.96 1.74
C ALA A 320 -5.60 35.03 0.79
N TRP A 321 -6.90 35.25 0.57
CA TRP A 321 -7.74 34.40 -0.28
C TRP A 321 -7.49 34.68 -1.77
N PRO A 322 -7.06 33.69 -2.58
CA PRO A 322 -6.87 33.92 -4.00
C PRO A 322 -8.16 34.36 -4.70
N LEU A 323 -8.11 35.50 -5.39
CA LEU A 323 -9.28 36.11 -6.07
C LEU A 323 -9.62 35.47 -7.42
N SER A 324 -8.84 34.48 -7.88
CA SER A 324 -9.04 33.86 -9.18
C SER A 324 -8.61 32.39 -9.22
N VAL A 325 -9.20 31.65 -10.15
CA VAL A 325 -8.79 30.29 -10.52
C VAL A 325 -7.28 30.21 -10.77
N LYS A 326 -6.71 31.19 -11.49
CA LYS A 326 -5.28 31.23 -11.80
C LYS A 326 -4.43 31.43 -10.53
N GLY A 327 -4.91 32.21 -9.57
CA GLY A 327 -4.26 32.38 -8.27
C GLY A 327 -4.16 31.05 -7.50
N PHE A 328 -5.27 30.31 -7.42
CA PHE A 328 -5.27 28.98 -6.81
C PHE A 328 -4.35 27.99 -7.54
N GLN A 329 -4.37 27.97 -8.87
CA GLN A 329 -3.50 27.09 -9.67
C GLN A 329 -2.00 27.38 -9.48
N THR A 330 -1.61 28.66 -9.44
CA THR A 330 -0.21 29.04 -9.20
C THR A 330 0.25 28.62 -7.81
N GLN A 331 -0.56 28.86 -6.77
CA GLN A 331 -0.22 28.44 -5.42
C GLN A 331 -0.22 26.91 -5.28
N GLN A 332 -1.15 26.22 -5.93
CA GLN A 332 -1.16 24.75 -5.96
C GLN A 332 0.11 24.19 -6.61
N ALA A 333 0.54 24.75 -7.74
CA ALA A 333 1.77 24.33 -8.42
C ALA A 333 3.02 24.57 -7.55
N ARG A 334 3.04 25.69 -6.80
CA ARG A 334 4.07 25.95 -5.80
C ARG A 334 4.05 24.88 -4.71
N LEU A 335 2.92 24.65 -4.06
CA LEU A 335 2.79 23.62 -3.00
C LEU A 335 3.17 22.23 -3.52
N PHE A 336 2.78 21.89 -4.76
CA PHE A 336 3.15 20.63 -5.39
C PHE A 336 4.67 20.49 -5.54
N SER A 337 5.35 21.57 -5.95
CA SER A 337 6.82 21.60 -6.10
C SER A 337 7.57 21.31 -4.80
N PHE A 338 6.97 21.60 -3.64
CA PHE A 338 7.53 21.30 -2.31
C PHE A 338 6.97 20.00 -1.70
N ASP A 339 6.24 19.20 -2.48
CA ASP A 339 5.56 18.01 -1.99
C ASP A 339 4.59 18.29 -0.82
N LEU A 340 3.88 19.43 -0.88
CA LEU A 340 2.87 19.86 0.10
C LEU A 340 1.44 19.91 -0.48
N ALA A 341 1.28 19.72 -1.79
CA ALA A 341 -0.04 19.62 -2.42
C ALA A 341 -0.79 18.33 -2.04
N HIS A 342 -2.07 18.24 -2.42
CA HIS A 342 -2.88 17.05 -2.24
C HIS A 342 -2.25 15.84 -2.93
N MET A 343 -1.90 15.99 -4.20
CA MET A 343 -1.12 14.99 -4.94
C MET A 343 0.35 15.05 -4.53
N PRO A 344 1.00 13.90 -4.27
CA PRO A 344 2.41 13.88 -3.91
C PRO A 344 3.29 14.21 -5.12
N PHE A 345 4.40 14.91 -4.89
CA PHE A 345 5.30 15.38 -5.95
C PHE A 345 5.78 14.23 -6.84
N ARG A 346 6.16 13.11 -6.23
CA ARG A 346 6.68 11.90 -6.90
C ARG A 346 5.84 11.42 -8.10
N PHE A 347 4.53 11.67 -8.10
CA PHE A 347 3.67 11.24 -9.21
C PHE A 347 4.01 11.91 -10.54
N ILE A 348 4.65 13.08 -10.54
CA ILE A 348 5.09 13.74 -11.79
C ILE A 348 6.16 12.95 -12.55
N GLY A 349 6.87 12.05 -11.84
CA GLY A 349 7.91 11.21 -12.42
C GLY A 349 7.42 9.86 -12.93
N LEU A 350 6.26 9.39 -12.48
CA LEU A 350 5.73 8.07 -12.85
C LEU A 350 5.14 8.07 -14.27
N PRO A 351 5.11 6.91 -14.95
CA PRO A 351 4.39 6.75 -16.22
C PRO A 351 2.93 7.22 -16.12
N LYS A 352 2.40 7.84 -17.19
CA LYS A 352 1.07 8.47 -17.16
C LYS A 352 -0.06 7.46 -16.94
N GLU A 353 0.16 6.23 -17.38
CA GLU A 353 -0.76 5.11 -17.25
C GLU A 353 -0.87 4.63 -15.79
N MET A 354 0.13 4.92 -14.96
CA MET A 354 0.20 4.48 -13.56
C MET A 354 -0.38 5.47 -12.56
N VAL A 355 -0.60 6.72 -12.95
CA VAL A 355 -1.12 7.75 -12.04
C VAL A 355 -2.11 8.63 -12.75
N ALA A 356 -3.24 8.89 -12.08
CA ALA A 356 -4.18 9.90 -12.53
C ALA A 356 -3.44 11.23 -12.68
N GLN A 357 -3.49 11.80 -13.89
CA GLN A 357 -2.83 13.08 -14.19
C GLN A 357 -3.56 14.28 -13.58
N ARG A 358 -4.74 14.06 -12.99
CA ARG A 358 -5.51 15.07 -12.27
C ARG A 358 -4.72 15.54 -11.05
N GLY A 359 -4.61 16.85 -10.87
CA GLY A 359 -3.88 17.42 -9.74
C GLY A 359 -2.36 17.53 -9.94
N ILE A 360 -1.80 17.03 -11.04
CA ILE A 360 -0.36 17.11 -11.36
C ILE A 360 -0.11 18.32 -12.30
N PRO A 361 0.62 19.36 -11.84
CA PRO A 361 1.00 20.49 -12.68
C PRO A 361 1.96 20.11 -13.81
N ALA A 362 2.13 21.01 -14.78
CA ALA A 362 3.13 20.81 -15.83
C ALA A 362 4.56 20.89 -15.24
N LYS A 363 5.48 20.04 -15.72
CA LYS A 363 6.89 20.00 -15.26
C LYS A 363 7.58 21.37 -15.25
N LYS A 364 7.26 22.25 -16.21
CA LYS A 364 7.79 23.62 -16.30
C LYS A 364 7.39 24.56 -15.16
N SER A 365 6.38 24.21 -14.38
CA SER A 365 5.93 25.00 -13.23
C SER A 365 6.61 24.58 -11.92
N VAL A 366 7.48 23.57 -11.97
CA VAL A 366 8.17 23.03 -10.81
C VAL A 366 9.33 23.95 -10.44
N VAL A 367 9.45 24.24 -9.15
CA VAL A 367 10.52 25.07 -8.58
C VAL A 367 11.79 24.23 -8.36
N SER A 368 12.95 24.74 -8.81
CA SER A 368 14.27 24.13 -8.60
C SER A 368 14.83 24.43 -7.20
N CYS A 369 15.75 23.58 -6.76
CA CYS A 369 16.47 23.69 -5.49
C CYS A 369 17.94 23.99 -5.74
N ASP A 370 18.30 25.27 -5.64
CA ASP A 370 19.67 25.72 -5.93
C ASP A 370 20.59 25.59 -4.69
N SER A 371 20.01 25.60 -3.48
CA SER A 371 20.73 25.54 -2.20
C SER A 371 20.83 24.13 -1.61
N ALA A 372 20.49 23.08 -2.36
CA ALA A 372 20.52 21.70 -1.84
C ALA A 372 21.95 21.27 -1.42
N ALA A 373 22.97 21.79 -2.13
CA ALA A 373 24.37 21.50 -1.86
C ALA A 373 24.83 21.96 -0.47
N ASP A 374 24.22 23.02 0.06
CA ASP A 374 24.57 23.58 1.37
C ASP A 374 23.88 22.83 2.53
N LEU A 375 22.86 22.03 2.22
CA LEU A 375 21.95 21.43 3.22
C LEU A 375 22.08 19.91 3.35
N LEU A 376 22.60 19.22 2.33
CA LEU A 376 22.59 17.76 2.25
C LEU A 376 23.99 17.19 1.95
N PRO A 377 24.32 16.00 2.47
CA PRO A 377 25.56 15.31 2.12
C PRO A 377 25.64 14.98 0.62
N ASP A 378 26.86 14.92 0.07
CA ASP A 378 27.12 14.61 -1.34
C ASP A 378 26.55 13.25 -1.79
N SER A 379 26.56 12.25 -0.91
CA SER A 379 25.97 10.92 -1.18
C SER A 379 24.47 11.01 -1.44
N VAL A 380 23.75 11.80 -0.63
CA VAL A 380 22.31 12.06 -0.80
C VAL A 380 22.06 12.89 -2.06
N LEU A 381 22.90 13.87 -2.35
CA LEU A 381 22.76 14.71 -3.55
C LEU A 381 22.99 13.91 -4.84
N LYS A 382 23.96 12.99 -4.86
CA LYS A 382 24.21 12.10 -6.01
C LYS A 382 22.93 11.34 -6.36
N GLY A 383 22.37 10.59 -5.42
CA GLY A 383 21.15 9.81 -5.67
C GLY A 383 19.94 10.67 -6.01
N THR A 384 19.80 11.85 -5.39
CA THR A 384 18.68 12.76 -5.70
C THR A 384 18.77 13.32 -7.13
N ARG A 385 19.98 13.65 -7.61
CA ARG A 385 20.23 14.08 -9.00
C ARG A 385 20.01 12.94 -10.00
N THR A 386 20.49 11.73 -9.70
CA THR A 386 20.23 10.54 -10.52
C THR A 386 18.72 10.29 -10.65
N LEU A 387 17.97 10.38 -9.54
CA LEU A 387 16.52 10.26 -9.57
C LEU A 387 15.87 11.36 -10.42
N ALA A 388 16.30 12.62 -10.29
CA ALA A 388 15.79 13.73 -11.10
C ALA A 388 15.96 13.44 -12.61
N GLN A 389 17.09 12.85 -13.01
CA GLN A 389 17.33 12.44 -14.40
C GLN A 389 16.40 11.30 -14.83
N TRP A 390 16.18 10.28 -14.00
CA TRP A 390 15.23 9.18 -14.28
C TRP A 390 13.83 9.69 -14.56
N ILE A 391 13.40 10.73 -13.83
CA ILE A 391 12.09 11.36 -14.01
C ILE A 391 12.10 12.51 -15.03
N GLY A 392 13.21 12.73 -15.74
CA GLY A 392 13.34 13.65 -16.87
C GLY A 392 13.40 15.14 -16.50
N PHE A 393 13.99 15.48 -15.36
CA PHE A 393 14.35 16.85 -14.99
C PHE A 393 15.85 17.09 -15.25
N LYS A 394 16.19 18.33 -15.64
CA LYS A 394 17.59 18.78 -15.79
C LYS A 394 18.11 19.33 -14.47
N ASP A 395 17.33 20.22 -13.86
CA ASP A 395 17.62 20.83 -12.57
C ASP A 395 17.02 19.99 -11.44
N LEU A 396 17.53 20.16 -10.22
CA LEU A 396 17.05 19.43 -9.05
C LEU A 396 15.72 20.04 -8.57
N PRO A 397 14.59 19.31 -8.59
CA PRO A 397 13.32 19.83 -8.07
C PRO A 397 13.31 19.90 -6.53
N GLN A 398 12.67 20.91 -5.94
CA GLN A 398 12.51 21.04 -4.49
C GLN A 398 11.83 19.83 -3.82
N GLY A 399 10.92 19.18 -4.54
CA GLY A 399 10.12 18.07 -4.04
C GLY A 399 10.85 16.73 -3.96
N LEU A 400 12.13 16.66 -4.32
CA LEU A 400 12.98 15.47 -4.14
C LEU A 400 13.82 15.49 -2.85
N PRO A 401 14.70 16.48 -2.61
CA PRO A 401 15.59 16.48 -1.46
C PRO A 401 14.85 16.54 -0.11
N PHE A 402 13.68 17.17 -0.08
CA PHE A 402 12.87 17.36 1.13
C PHE A 402 11.46 16.75 0.99
N ALA A 403 11.36 15.62 0.30
CA ALA A 403 10.07 14.96 0.07
C ALA A 403 9.40 14.53 1.39
N THR A 404 8.14 14.88 1.59
CA THR A 404 7.32 14.39 2.71
C THR A 404 6.70 13.02 2.41
N ARG A 405 6.52 12.72 1.12
CA ARG A 405 5.95 11.50 0.54
C ARG A 405 6.87 11.03 -0.59
N PRO A 406 8.09 10.56 -0.26
CA PRO A 406 9.08 10.11 -1.24
C PRO A 406 8.61 8.92 -2.07
N PHE A 407 9.31 8.65 -3.19
CA PHE A 407 9.11 7.43 -3.97
C PHE A 407 9.23 6.18 -3.08
N ASN A 408 8.34 5.21 -3.31
CA ASN A 408 8.50 3.91 -2.69
C ASN A 408 9.41 3.01 -3.55
N LEU A 409 9.95 1.96 -2.94
CA LEU A 409 10.90 1.08 -3.61
C LEU A 409 10.34 0.42 -4.89
N PRO A 410 9.09 -0.10 -4.92
CA PRO A 410 8.48 -0.60 -6.16
C PRO A 410 8.48 0.42 -7.31
N GLU A 411 8.24 1.70 -7.01
CA GLU A 411 8.27 2.76 -8.02
C GLU A 411 9.67 3.02 -8.55
N LEU A 412 10.70 2.93 -7.71
CA LEU A 412 12.09 3.09 -8.14
C LEU A 412 12.49 1.99 -9.14
N PHE A 413 12.08 0.74 -8.92
CA PHE A 413 12.28 -0.37 -9.87
C PHE A 413 11.58 -0.14 -11.21
N ILE A 414 10.49 0.63 -11.23
CA ILE A 414 9.77 0.96 -12.47
C ILE A 414 10.47 2.10 -13.23
N LEU A 415 11.02 3.08 -12.50
CA LEU A 415 11.70 4.24 -13.06
C LEU A 415 13.06 3.87 -13.63
N ASN A 416 13.84 3.02 -12.95
CA ASN A 416 15.10 2.53 -13.47
C ASN A 416 14.84 1.43 -14.53
N ARG A 417 15.06 1.76 -15.81
CA ARG A 417 14.89 0.81 -16.93
C ARG A 417 15.86 -0.37 -16.88
N GLN A 418 16.95 -0.24 -16.14
CA GLN A 418 17.98 -1.25 -15.98
C GLN A 418 18.12 -1.70 -14.52
N ALA A 419 17.04 -1.62 -13.73
CA ALA A 419 17.06 -1.85 -12.27
C ALA A 419 17.64 -3.19 -11.79
N TYR A 420 17.86 -4.13 -12.71
CA TYR A 420 18.36 -5.47 -12.44
C TYR A 420 19.71 -5.74 -13.11
N SER A 421 20.38 -4.72 -13.64
CA SER A 421 21.72 -4.83 -14.22
C SER A 421 22.79 -4.38 -13.24
N GLU A 422 23.94 -5.06 -13.28
CA GLU A 422 25.09 -4.75 -12.43
C GLU A 422 25.59 -3.31 -12.70
N ALA A 423 25.52 -2.87 -13.96
CA ALA A 423 25.93 -1.53 -14.39
C ALA A 423 25.18 -0.36 -13.74
N THR A 424 23.97 -0.58 -13.21
CA THR A 424 23.19 0.50 -12.55
C THR A 424 22.94 0.26 -11.06
N GLN A 425 23.64 -0.71 -10.47
CA GLN A 425 23.49 -1.05 -9.06
C GLN A 425 23.87 0.11 -8.15
N ASP A 426 25.02 0.76 -8.40
CA ASP A 426 25.48 1.93 -7.63
C ASP A 426 24.50 3.10 -7.71
N ASP A 427 23.92 3.33 -8.89
CA ASP A 427 22.91 4.37 -9.11
C ASP A 427 21.64 4.05 -8.32
N MET A 428 21.19 2.80 -8.36
CA MET A 428 20.04 2.36 -7.58
C MET A 428 20.29 2.49 -6.09
N GLN A 429 21.45 2.04 -5.58
CA GLN A 429 21.83 2.17 -4.17
C GLN A 429 21.83 3.64 -3.74
N ALA A 430 22.47 4.53 -4.51
CA ALA A 430 22.49 5.96 -4.22
C ALA A 430 21.08 6.56 -4.18
N VAL A 431 20.21 6.21 -5.15
CA VAL A 431 18.82 6.68 -5.17
C VAL A 431 18.03 6.17 -3.97
N VAL A 432 18.16 4.88 -3.61
CA VAL A 432 17.47 4.34 -2.43
C VAL A 432 17.97 5.03 -1.16
N LEU A 433 19.28 5.25 -1.01
CA LEU A 433 19.85 5.97 0.12
C LEU A 433 19.25 7.37 0.24
N SER A 434 19.21 8.14 -0.86
CA SER A 434 18.67 9.50 -0.85
C SER A 434 17.20 9.57 -0.47
N VAL A 435 16.40 8.59 -0.91
CA VAL A 435 14.94 8.62 -0.79
C VAL A 435 14.45 7.94 0.50
N ARG A 436 15.19 6.95 0.99
CA ARG A 436 14.77 6.04 2.07
C ARG A 436 15.67 6.10 3.29
N GLY A 437 16.91 6.58 3.15
CA GLY A 437 17.92 6.53 4.20
C GLY A 437 18.55 5.14 4.40
N PHE A 438 18.35 4.21 3.46
CA PHE A 438 18.90 2.85 3.49
C PHE A 438 19.55 2.52 2.15
N GLU A 439 20.59 1.69 2.17
CA GLU A 439 21.23 1.19 0.96
C GLU A 439 20.68 -0.20 0.61
N LEU A 440 20.59 -0.49 -0.70
CA LEU A 440 20.33 -1.85 -1.16
C LEU A 440 21.60 -2.67 -0.99
N GLY A 441 21.55 -3.71 -0.16
CA GLY A 441 22.68 -4.60 0.07
C GLY A 441 22.89 -5.62 -1.05
N ASP A 442 23.79 -6.57 -0.82
CA ASP A 442 24.20 -7.61 -1.78
C ASP A 442 23.06 -8.55 -2.20
N LYS A 443 21.97 -8.58 -1.43
CA LYS A 443 20.77 -9.37 -1.72
C LYS A 443 19.76 -8.62 -2.59
N ALA A 444 20.16 -7.52 -3.21
CA ALA A 444 19.33 -6.80 -4.17
C ALA A 444 19.02 -7.67 -5.41
N PRO A 445 17.81 -7.56 -6.00
CA PRO A 445 17.47 -8.31 -7.20
C PRO A 445 18.39 -7.98 -8.39
N LEU A 446 18.96 -8.99 -9.03
CA LEU A 446 19.95 -8.82 -10.11
C LEU A 446 19.90 -9.98 -11.13
N PHE A 447 20.12 -9.68 -12.41
CA PHE A 447 20.40 -10.74 -13.40
C PHE A 447 21.80 -11.32 -13.18
N ASP A 448 21.89 -12.66 -13.17
CA ASP A 448 23.17 -13.35 -13.16
C ASP A 448 23.77 -13.50 -14.57
N LYS A 449 24.94 -14.13 -14.64
CA LYS A 449 25.68 -14.36 -15.89
C LYS A 449 24.96 -15.30 -16.87
N ASN A 450 23.93 -16.01 -16.43
CA ASN A 450 23.12 -16.92 -17.24
C ASN A 450 21.77 -16.28 -17.63
N ASP A 451 21.63 -14.96 -17.47
CA ASP A 451 20.39 -14.20 -17.71
C ASP A 451 19.21 -14.66 -16.83
N ILE A 452 19.48 -15.21 -15.64
CA ILE A 452 18.45 -15.54 -14.64
C ILE A 452 18.33 -14.38 -13.65
N LEU A 453 17.11 -13.88 -13.45
CA LEU A 453 16.84 -12.85 -12.45
C LEU A 453 16.82 -13.47 -11.05
N GLN A 454 17.85 -13.18 -10.25
CA GLN A 454 17.98 -13.61 -8.87
C GLN A 454 17.23 -12.64 -7.95
N ILE A 455 16.31 -13.16 -7.13
CA ILE A 455 15.49 -12.39 -6.19
C ILE A 455 15.54 -13.10 -4.83
N PRO A 456 16.54 -12.79 -3.99
CA PRO A 456 16.62 -13.32 -2.64
C PRO A 456 15.48 -12.75 -1.78
N ASP A 457 14.75 -13.61 -1.08
CA ASP A 457 13.70 -13.21 -0.14
C ASP A 457 13.79 -13.92 1.21
N GLY A 458 14.82 -14.75 1.41
CA GLY A 458 15.06 -15.48 2.66
C GLY A 458 14.14 -16.67 2.90
N VAL A 459 13.30 -17.05 1.92
CA VAL A 459 12.24 -18.07 2.10
C VAL A 459 12.49 -19.27 1.18
N THR A 460 12.63 -20.45 1.79
CA THR A 460 12.91 -21.74 1.11
C THR A 460 11.88 -22.83 1.45
N PRO A 461 10.57 -22.58 1.20
CA PRO A 461 9.53 -23.51 1.59
C PRO A 461 9.51 -24.69 0.62
N ARG A 462 9.24 -25.88 1.15
CA ARG A 462 9.05 -27.08 0.32
C ARG A 462 7.86 -26.95 -0.63
N LYS A 463 6.78 -26.33 -0.13
CA LYS A 463 5.47 -26.22 -0.77
C LYS A 463 5.11 -24.75 -0.99
N TYR A 464 4.42 -24.48 -2.09
CA TYR A 464 3.99 -23.13 -2.45
C TYR A 464 2.49 -23.11 -2.72
N GLY A 465 1.74 -22.32 -1.94
CA GLY A 465 0.36 -21.99 -2.23
C GLY A 465 0.26 -20.95 -3.34
N ILE A 466 -0.57 -21.23 -4.35
CA ILE A 466 -0.82 -20.35 -5.49
C ILE A 466 -2.33 -20.12 -5.59
N ALA A 467 -2.76 -18.89 -5.34
CA ALA A 467 -4.11 -18.43 -5.57
C ALA A 467 -4.30 -18.15 -7.07
N VAL A 468 -5.12 -18.97 -7.72
CA VAL A 468 -5.54 -18.80 -9.12
C VAL A 468 -6.91 -18.15 -9.13
N SER A 469 -7.03 -17.02 -9.82
CA SER A 469 -8.29 -16.29 -9.87
C SER A 469 -9.22 -16.78 -10.98
N SER A 470 -10.50 -16.64 -10.71
CA SER A 470 -11.59 -16.60 -11.68
C SER A 470 -12.07 -15.16 -11.73
N TRP A 471 -11.38 -14.33 -12.53
CA TRP A 471 -11.66 -12.90 -12.68
C TRP A 471 -12.17 -12.61 -14.09
N GLN A 472 -13.26 -11.85 -14.21
CA GLN A 472 -13.79 -11.41 -15.50
C GLN A 472 -13.47 -9.94 -15.77
N THR A 473 -12.78 -9.69 -16.87
CA THR A 473 -12.70 -8.38 -17.52
C THR A 473 -13.71 -8.33 -18.65
N ASN A 474 -14.63 -7.35 -18.64
CA ASN A 474 -15.65 -7.25 -19.67
C ASN A 474 -15.05 -6.80 -21.01
N LEU A 475 -15.59 -7.30 -22.12
CA LEU A 475 -15.16 -6.90 -23.47
C LEU A 475 -15.34 -5.40 -23.71
N ASP A 476 -16.37 -4.77 -23.12
CA ASP A 476 -16.58 -3.33 -23.21
C ASP A 476 -15.49 -2.55 -22.45
N SER A 477 -15.03 -3.05 -21.30
CA SER A 477 -13.89 -2.49 -20.56
C SER A 477 -12.60 -2.60 -21.37
N TRP A 478 -12.39 -3.75 -22.02
CA TRP A 478 -11.26 -3.94 -22.94
C TRP A 478 -11.33 -2.97 -24.12
N THR A 479 -12.50 -2.83 -24.76
CA THR A 479 -12.73 -1.90 -25.86
C THR A 479 -12.45 -0.47 -25.42
N ALA A 480 -12.95 -0.07 -24.25
CA ALA A 480 -12.68 1.24 -23.68
C ALA A 480 -11.18 1.48 -23.46
N SER A 481 -10.44 0.48 -22.95
CA SER A 481 -8.99 0.56 -22.75
C SER A 481 -8.23 0.75 -24.08
N VAL A 482 -8.59 -0.02 -25.12
CA VAL A 482 -8.04 0.12 -26.49
C VAL A 482 -8.32 1.50 -27.06
N MET A 483 -9.54 2.01 -26.89
CA MET A 483 -10.01 3.29 -27.42
C MET A 483 -9.65 4.51 -26.55
N ARG A 484 -8.99 4.29 -25.39
CA ARG A 484 -8.72 5.31 -24.36
C ARG A 484 -9.97 6.04 -23.86
N MET A 485 -11.06 5.30 -23.70
CA MET A 485 -12.32 5.76 -23.13
C MET A 485 -12.43 5.37 -21.65
N PRO A 486 -13.27 6.07 -20.86
CA PRO A 486 -13.59 5.64 -19.49
C PRO A 486 -14.12 4.21 -19.44
N ASP A 487 -13.72 3.45 -18.42
CA ASP A 487 -14.23 2.09 -18.21
C ASP A 487 -15.75 2.13 -17.97
N PRO A 488 -16.57 1.45 -18.80
CA PRO A 488 -18.01 1.40 -18.63
C PRO A 488 -18.47 0.53 -17.45
N ASP A 489 -17.61 -0.36 -16.94
CA ASP A 489 -17.94 -1.20 -15.78
C ASP A 489 -17.66 -0.46 -14.46
N ALA A 490 -18.69 0.24 -13.97
CA ALA A 490 -18.63 0.97 -12.70
C ALA A 490 -18.37 0.06 -11.47
N GLU A 491 -18.68 -1.24 -11.56
CA GLU A 491 -18.53 -2.18 -10.45
C GLU A 491 -17.18 -2.91 -10.47
N ARG A 492 -16.41 -2.83 -11.56
CA ARG A 492 -15.14 -3.57 -11.72
C ARG A 492 -14.20 -3.39 -10.53
N TYR A 493 -14.01 -2.15 -10.09
CA TYR A 493 -13.14 -1.86 -8.94
C TYR A 493 -13.66 -2.48 -7.64
N VAL A 494 -14.97 -2.45 -7.41
CA VAL A 494 -15.63 -3.03 -6.24
C VAL A 494 -15.54 -4.56 -6.26
N ARG A 495 -15.76 -5.19 -7.42
CA ARG A 495 -15.62 -6.63 -7.62
C ARG A 495 -14.19 -7.08 -7.33
N LEU A 496 -13.20 -6.35 -7.85
CA LEU A 496 -11.79 -6.64 -7.62
C LEU A 496 -11.42 -6.50 -6.13
N CYS A 497 -11.84 -5.43 -5.45
CA CYS A 497 -11.57 -5.26 -4.03
C CYS A 497 -12.14 -6.43 -3.21
N ARG A 498 -13.35 -6.89 -3.54
CA ARG A 498 -13.98 -8.05 -2.89
C ARG A 498 -13.21 -9.36 -3.14
N LEU A 499 -12.74 -9.58 -4.36
CA LEU A 499 -11.92 -10.74 -4.71
C LEU A 499 -10.64 -10.76 -3.85
N LEU A 500 -9.95 -9.62 -3.80
CA LEU A 500 -8.70 -9.45 -3.05
C LEU A 500 -8.91 -9.59 -1.54
N ASP A 501 -10.03 -9.07 -1.00
CA ASP A 501 -10.39 -9.25 0.40
C ASP A 501 -10.54 -10.73 0.76
N GLY A 502 -11.11 -11.55 -0.14
CA GLY A 502 -11.20 -12.99 0.05
C GLY A 502 -9.82 -13.66 0.19
N VAL A 503 -8.88 -13.27 -0.68
CA VAL A 503 -7.50 -13.77 -0.64
C VAL A 503 -6.75 -13.29 0.60
N ILE A 504 -6.93 -12.03 1.00
CA ILE A 504 -6.29 -11.42 2.18
C ILE A 504 -6.84 -12.02 3.49
N ALA A 505 -8.14 -12.27 3.55
CA ALA A 505 -8.79 -12.81 4.75
C ALA A 505 -8.42 -14.28 4.99
N GLN A 506 -8.26 -15.07 3.93
CA GLN A 506 -7.97 -16.51 4.02
C GLN A 506 -6.80 -16.89 3.08
N PRO A 507 -5.56 -16.46 3.39
CA PRO A 507 -4.44 -16.67 2.49
C PRO A 507 -4.03 -18.14 2.36
N ARG A 508 -4.27 -18.99 3.37
CA ARG A 508 -3.86 -20.43 3.41
C ARG A 508 -2.45 -20.67 2.84
N ASP A 509 -1.46 -19.94 3.36
CA ASP A 509 -0.06 -20.00 2.93
C ASP A 509 0.18 -19.70 1.44
N SER A 510 -0.76 -19.00 0.78
CA SER A 510 -0.58 -18.52 -0.58
C SER A 510 0.58 -17.55 -0.64
N ARG A 511 1.61 -17.87 -1.42
CA ARG A 511 2.73 -16.97 -1.71
C ARG A 511 2.52 -16.18 -3.00
N TYR A 512 1.62 -16.64 -3.87
CA TYR A 512 1.34 -16.01 -5.15
C TYR A 512 -0.15 -15.88 -5.40
N LEU A 513 -0.55 -14.75 -5.97
CA LEU A 513 -1.83 -14.55 -6.63
C LEU A 513 -1.59 -14.29 -8.11
N ILE A 514 -2.27 -15.05 -8.98
CA ILE A 514 -2.28 -14.80 -10.42
C ILE A 514 -3.65 -14.30 -10.91
N LEU A 515 -3.62 -13.25 -11.72
CA LEU A 515 -4.76 -12.71 -12.46
C LEU A 515 -4.55 -12.89 -13.98
N PRO A 516 -5.64 -12.93 -14.78
CA PRO A 516 -5.59 -13.11 -16.23
C PRO A 516 -4.82 -12.03 -17.01
N GLU A 517 -4.65 -12.26 -18.31
CA GLU A 517 -4.12 -11.27 -19.26
C GLU A 517 -5.03 -10.02 -19.29
N LEU A 518 -4.45 -8.81 -19.39
CA LEU A 518 -5.18 -7.52 -19.38
C LEU A 518 -6.14 -7.29 -18.18
N ALA A 519 -5.98 -8.03 -17.08
CA ALA A 519 -6.94 -8.01 -15.97
C ALA A 519 -6.99 -6.67 -15.21
N LEU A 520 -5.85 -5.98 -15.08
CA LEU A 520 -5.72 -4.78 -14.24
C LEU A 520 -5.29 -3.52 -15.00
N PRO A 521 -5.92 -2.37 -14.73
CA PRO A 521 -5.34 -1.05 -15.05
C PRO A 521 -4.02 -0.82 -14.31
N ALA A 522 -3.03 -0.21 -14.98
CA ALA A 522 -1.69 -0.01 -14.44
C ALA A 522 -1.67 0.84 -13.15
N HIS A 523 -2.55 1.83 -13.02
CA HIS A 523 -2.62 2.71 -11.84
C HIS A 523 -3.18 2.04 -10.59
N TRP A 524 -3.79 0.87 -10.71
CA TRP A 524 -4.24 0.08 -9.54
C TRP A 524 -3.13 -0.79 -8.97
N PHE A 525 -2.16 -1.18 -9.79
CA PHE A 525 -1.20 -2.24 -9.51
C PHE A 525 -0.40 -2.05 -8.20
N ILE A 526 0.31 -0.92 -8.06
CA ILE A 526 1.25 -0.74 -6.93
C ILE A 526 0.56 -0.80 -5.57
N ARG A 527 -0.64 -0.24 -5.46
CA ARG A 527 -1.40 -0.27 -4.21
C ARG A 527 -1.88 -1.68 -3.88
N ILE A 528 -2.40 -2.40 -4.86
CA ILE A 528 -2.85 -3.78 -4.69
C ILE A 528 -1.66 -4.66 -4.30
N ALA A 529 -0.54 -4.54 -5.01
CA ALA A 529 0.67 -5.29 -4.74
C ALA A 529 1.21 -5.05 -3.33
N ARG A 530 1.26 -3.78 -2.88
CA ARG A 530 1.66 -3.45 -1.50
C ARG A 530 0.69 -3.99 -0.46
N LYS A 531 -0.61 -4.04 -0.78
CA LYS A 531 -1.61 -4.59 0.13
C LYS A 531 -1.45 -6.10 0.32
N LEU A 532 -1.21 -6.80 -0.79
CA LEU A 532 -0.93 -8.24 -0.82
C LEU A 532 0.41 -8.58 -0.13
N GLN A 533 1.44 -7.74 -0.33
CA GLN A 533 2.75 -7.90 0.31
C GLN A 533 2.67 -7.84 1.85
N GLY A 534 1.75 -7.04 2.41
CA GLY A 534 1.47 -7.06 3.85
C GLY A 534 0.97 -8.42 4.38
N ARG A 535 0.60 -9.36 3.50
CA ARG A 535 0.26 -10.76 3.80
C ARG A 535 1.28 -11.76 3.24
N GLY A 536 2.43 -11.30 2.74
CA GLY A 536 3.44 -12.14 2.10
C GLY A 536 3.04 -12.67 0.71
N ILE A 537 2.00 -12.09 0.09
CA ILE A 537 1.48 -12.55 -1.20
C ILE A 537 2.10 -11.72 -2.32
N SER A 538 2.83 -12.38 -3.22
CA SER A 538 3.30 -11.82 -4.48
C SER A 538 2.18 -11.78 -5.53
N LEU A 539 2.18 -10.76 -6.40
CA LEU A 539 1.15 -10.59 -7.42
C LEU A 539 1.74 -10.77 -8.82
N ILE A 540 1.13 -11.63 -9.63
CA ILE A 540 1.42 -11.77 -11.07
C ILE A 540 0.13 -11.49 -11.83
N THR A 541 0.14 -10.53 -12.76
CA THR A 541 -1.09 -10.12 -13.46
C THR A 541 -0.79 -9.54 -14.83
N GLY A 542 -1.69 -9.78 -15.79
CA GLY A 542 -1.75 -8.98 -17.00
C GLY A 542 -2.17 -7.55 -16.66
N ILE A 543 -1.52 -6.59 -17.31
CA ILE A 543 -1.87 -5.17 -17.25
C ILE A 543 -2.52 -4.78 -18.57
N GLU A 544 -3.56 -3.94 -18.51
CA GLU A 544 -4.16 -3.34 -19.69
C GLU A 544 -3.11 -2.68 -20.60
N TYR A 545 -3.45 -2.55 -21.89
CA TYR A 545 -2.51 -2.05 -22.89
C TYR A 545 -1.85 -0.73 -22.49
N LEU A 546 -0.52 -0.77 -22.41
CA LEU A 546 0.26 0.44 -22.19
C LEU A 546 0.49 1.12 -23.53
N HIS A 547 -0.27 2.18 -23.74
CA HIS A 547 -0.21 3.02 -24.91
C HIS A 547 1.17 3.67 -25.09
N ALA A 548 1.64 3.73 -26.32
CA ALA A 548 2.89 4.35 -26.72
C ALA A 548 2.67 5.34 -27.88
N SER A 549 3.74 6.01 -28.29
CA SER A 549 3.69 6.90 -29.45
C SER A 549 3.50 6.10 -30.76
N LYS A 550 3.10 6.79 -31.83
CA LYS A 550 2.95 6.22 -33.17
C LYS A 550 1.92 5.09 -33.25
N SER A 551 0.78 5.24 -32.58
CA SER A 551 -0.33 4.27 -32.57
C SER A 551 0.12 2.86 -32.16
N ARG A 552 0.95 2.77 -31.11
CA ARG A 552 1.44 1.50 -30.58
C ARG A 552 0.89 1.21 -29.20
N VAL A 553 0.77 -0.08 -28.90
CA VAL A 553 0.44 -0.59 -27.57
C VAL A 553 1.41 -1.68 -27.15
N ARG A 554 1.54 -1.87 -25.84
CA ARG A 554 2.28 -2.97 -25.22
C ARG A 554 1.33 -3.80 -24.38
N ASN A 555 1.36 -5.11 -24.57
CA ASN A 555 0.71 -6.06 -23.68
C ASN A 555 1.77 -6.59 -22.72
N GLN A 556 1.55 -6.45 -21.41
CA GLN A 556 2.55 -6.76 -20.40
C GLN A 556 1.96 -7.57 -19.24
N VAL A 557 2.80 -8.44 -18.68
CA VAL A 557 2.60 -9.04 -17.36
C VAL A 557 3.54 -8.40 -16.38
N TRP A 558 2.99 -7.99 -15.24
CA TRP A 558 3.75 -7.41 -14.14
C TRP A 558 3.75 -8.38 -12.96
N ALA A 559 4.95 -8.60 -12.41
CA ALA A 559 5.16 -9.42 -11.23
C ALA A 559 5.70 -8.54 -10.10
N ALA A 560 4.91 -8.40 -9.03
CA ALA A 560 5.34 -7.79 -7.79
C ALA A 560 5.80 -8.89 -6.83
N LEU A 561 7.10 -8.97 -6.58
CA LEU A 561 7.73 -10.09 -5.87
C LEU A 561 8.41 -9.59 -4.60
N SER A 562 8.32 -10.38 -3.53
CA SER A 562 9.04 -10.10 -2.28
C SER A 562 10.55 -10.22 -2.47
N HIS A 563 11.33 -9.44 -1.72
CA HIS A 563 12.78 -9.61 -1.64
C HIS A 563 13.30 -9.08 -0.29
N ASP A 564 14.50 -9.49 0.12
CA ASP A 564 15.11 -9.04 1.38
C ASP A 564 16.26 -8.02 1.18
N GLY A 565 16.46 -7.50 -0.03
CA GLY A 565 17.61 -6.65 -0.39
C GLY A 565 17.86 -5.40 0.47
N LEU A 566 16.93 -5.00 1.35
CA LEU A 566 17.12 -3.95 2.37
C LEU A 566 17.42 -4.49 3.79
N GLY A 567 17.62 -5.80 3.94
CA GLY A 567 17.68 -6.51 5.22
C GLY A 567 16.32 -6.87 5.82
N PHE A 568 15.22 -6.49 5.18
CA PHE A 568 13.85 -6.80 5.61
C PHE A 568 12.91 -6.98 4.40
N PRO A 569 11.77 -7.70 4.55
CA PRO A 569 10.84 -7.95 3.47
C PRO A 569 10.36 -6.68 2.77
N SER A 570 10.69 -6.58 1.49
CA SER A 570 10.40 -5.47 0.59
C SER A 570 9.81 -5.98 -0.73
N LEU A 571 9.43 -5.07 -1.63
CA LEU A 571 8.74 -5.42 -2.87
C LEU A 571 9.48 -4.83 -4.09
N MET A 572 9.72 -5.68 -5.08
CA MET A 572 10.28 -5.32 -6.40
C MET A 572 9.24 -5.56 -7.50
N ILE A 573 9.39 -4.89 -8.65
CA ILE A 573 8.46 -5.01 -9.79
C ILE A 573 9.18 -5.45 -11.05
N TYR A 574 8.95 -6.68 -11.49
CA TYR A 574 9.40 -7.16 -12.79
C TYR A 574 8.29 -6.97 -13.84
N ARG A 575 8.66 -6.50 -15.04
CA ARG A 575 7.73 -6.29 -16.17
C ARG A 575 8.21 -7.10 -17.36
N GLN A 576 7.31 -7.85 -17.96
CA GLN A 576 7.58 -8.63 -19.17
C GLN A 576 6.62 -8.23 -20.29
N ASP A 577 7.16 -7.87 -21.45
CA ASP A 577 6.38 -7.63 -22.66
C ASP A 577 6.03 -8.94 -23.37
N LYS A 578 4.79 -9.01 -23.88
CA LYS A 578 4.39 -9.99 -24.88
C LYS A 578 5.11 -9.71 -26.18
N GLN A 579 5.76 -10.72 -26.75
CA GLN A 579 6.64 -10.54 -27.90
C GLN A 579 5.91 -10.40 -29.22
N ARG A 580 4.76 -11.09 -29.36
CA ARG A 580 3.94 -11.09 -30.57
C ARG A 580 2.46 -11.13 -30.21
N PRO A 581 1.59 -10.38 -30.91
CA PRO A 581 0.16 -10.44 -30.64
C PRO A 581 -0.40 -11.79 -31.08
N ALA A 582 -1.51 -12.20 -30.47
CA ALA A 582 -2.36 -13.23 -31.07
C ALA A 582 -3.00 -12.70 -32.36
N LEU A 583 -3.34 -13.58 -33.30
CA LEU A 583 -3.90 -13.16 -34.59
C LEU A 583 -5.18 -12.32 -34.42
N HIS A 584 -6.09 -12.76 -33.56
CA HIS A 584 -7.32 -12.02 -33.27
C HIS A 584 -7.05 -10.69 -32.55
N GLU A 585 -6.09 -10.68 -31.62
CA GLU A 585 -5.65 -9.47 -30.92
C GLU A 585 -5.11 -8.42 -31.89
N GLU A 586 -4.26 -8.81 -32.84
CA GLU A 586 -3.71 -7.93 -33.87
C GLU A 586 -4.83 -7.34 -34.76
N GLN A 587 -5.73 -8.19 -35.25
CA GLN A 587 -6.85 -7.78 -36.10
C GLN A 587 -7.76 -6.78 -35.40
N GLU A 588 -8.11 -7.04 -34.15
CA GLU A 588 -9.05 -6.19 -33.43
C GLU A 588 -8.43 -4.86 -32.96
N LEU A 589 -7.14 -4.86 -32.58
CA LEU A 589 -6.40 -3.62 -32.29
C LEU A 589 -6.33 -2.72 -33.52
N GLN A 590 -6.10 -3.31 -34.70
CA GLN A 590 -6.09 -2.57 -35.96
C GLN A 590 -7.50 -2.09 -36.34
N ARG A 591 -8.54 -2.92 -36.17
CA ARG A 591 -9.93 -2.61 -36.51
C ARG A 591 -10.50 -1.48 -35.65
N LEU A 592 -10.27 -1.52 -34.34
CA LEU A 592 -10.87 -0.58 -33.39
C LEU A 592 -10.18 0.80 -33.42
N ALA A 593 -8.85 0.82 -33.42
CA ALA A 593 -8.09 2.05 -33.22
C ALA A 593 -6.84 2.19 -34.11
N GLY A 594 -6.63 1.29 -35.09
CA GLY A 594 -5.44 1.31 -35.94
C GLY A 594 -4.15 1.13 -35.15
N LEU A 595 -4.18 0.30 -34.10
CA LEU A 595 -3.08 0.12 -33.17
C LEU A 595 -2.22 -1.09 -33.53
N GLU A 596 -0.91 -0.93 -33.39
CA GLU A 596 0.08 -1.99 -33.54
C GLU A 596 0.64 -2.42 -32.17
N MET A 597 0.58 -3.71 -31.84
CA MET A 597 1.21 -4.22 -30.61
C MET A 597 2.70 -4.49 -30.83
N LYS A 598 3.57 -3.86 -30.03
CA LYS A 598 5.02 -4.10 -30.06
C LYS A 598 5.64 -4.09 -28.66
N PRO A 599 6.54 -5.03 -28.33
CA PRO A 599 7.24 -5.04 -27.06
C PRO A 599 8.20 -3.83 -26.93
N ASP A 600 8.36 -3.30 -25.72
CA ASP A 600 9.43 -2.35 -25.40
C ASP A 600 10.77 -3.08 -25.22
N LYS A 601 10.74 -4.19 -24.46
CA LYS A 601 11.88 -5.08 -24.25
C LYS A 601 11.70 -6.39 -25.01
N ALA A 602 12.46 -6.57 -26.08
CA ALA A 602 12.47 -7.80 -26.85
C ALA A 602 13.32 -8.89 -26.17
N TRP A 603 12.89 -10.14 -26.25
CA TRP A 603 13.63 -11.32 -25.81
C TRP A 603 13.45 -12.47 -26.81
N LYS A 604 14.47 -13.35 -26.90
CA LYS A 604 14.45 -14.51 -27.81
C LYS A 604 14.04 -15.80 -27.09
N THR A 605 14.49 -15.94 -25.85
CA THR A 605 14.16 -17.04 -24.94
C THR A 605 13.34 -16.48 -23.78
N PRO A 606 12.36 -17.22 -23.25
CA PRO A 606 11.56 -16.77 -22.12
C PRO A 606 12.47 -16.43 -20.92
N PRO A 607 12.35 -15.24 -20.32
CA PRO A 607 13.14 -14.88 -19.14
C PRO A 607 12.85 -15.80 -17.95
N ILE A 608 13.90 -16.18 -17.21
CA ILE A 608 13.79 -17.04 -16.03
C ILE A 608 13.98 -16.20 -14.77
N ILE A 609 13.15 -16.46 -13.77
CA ILE A 609 13.15 -15.77 -12.47
C ILE A 609 13.40 -16.80 -11.37
N GLN A 610 14.39 -16.54 -10.52
CA GLN A 610 14.66 -17.26 -9.28
C GLN A 610 14.16 -16.40 -8.10
N HIS A 611 13.02 -16.75 -7.52
CA HIS A 611 12.43 -16.03 -6.38
C HIS A 611 12.47 -16.86 -5.09
N GLY A 612 13.45 -16.57 -4.24
CA GLY A 612 13.84 -17.45 -3.16
C GLY A 612 14.28 -18.80 -3.74
N ASP A 613 13.68 -19.89 -3.29
CA ASP A 613 13.93 -21.22 -3.86
C ASP A 613 13.04 -21.57 -5.09
N LEU A 614 11.99 -20.81 -5.41
CA LEU A 614 11.14 -21.11 -6.58
C LEU A 614 11.76 -20.54 -7.86
N ARG A 615 12.01 -21.40 -8.85
CA ARG A 615 12.41 -20.96 -10.20
C ARG A 615 11.23 -21.07 -11.16
N PHE A 616 10.84 -19.94 -11.74
CA PHE A 616 9.70 -19.89 -12.66
C PHE A 616 9.95 -18.97 -13.86
N THR A 617 9.04 -19.05 -14.82
CA THR A 617 8.96 -18.14 -15.97
C THR A 617 7.50 -17.79 -16.24
N MET A 618 7.28 -16.83 -17.12
CA MET A 618 5.95 -16.35 -17.52
C MET A 618 5.84 -16.39 -19.04
N LEU A 619 4.70 -16.86 -19.56
CA LEU A 619 4.33 -16.74 -20.97
C LEU A 619 2.94 -16.12 -21.05
N ILE A 620 2.70 -15.25 -22.03
CA ILE A 620 1.45 -14.50 -22.14
C ILE A 620 0.58 -15.13 -23.22
N CYS A 621 -0.47 -15.84 -22.81
CA CYS A 621 -1.51 -16.37 -23.69
C CYS A 621 -0.95 -17.15 -24.89
N SER A 622 -1.08 -16.61 -26.10
CA SER A 622 -0.63 -17.23 -27.35
C SER A 622 0.86 -17.60 -27.38
N GLU A 623 1.69 -17.02 -26.51
CA GLU A 623 3.11 -17.41 -26.39
C GLU A 623 3.29 -18.88 -25.96
N LEU A 624 2.33 -19.45 -25.21
CA LEU A 624 2.36 -20.86 -24.84
C LEU A 624 2.33 -21.78 -26.06
N THR A 625 1.76 -21.34 -27.20
CA THR A 625 1.69 -22.14 -28.43
C THR A 625 3.07 -22.37 -29.06
N ASN A 626 4.05 -21.50 -28.77
CA ASN A 626 5.38 -21.57 -29.35
C ASN A 626 6.19 -22.73 -28.74
N ILE A 627 6.36 -23.80 -29.51
CA ILE A 627 7.10 -25.00 -29.07
C ILE A 627 8.54 -24.70 -28.67
N ARG A 628 9.20 -23.72 -29.32
CA ARG A 628 10.58 -23.36 -28.99
C ARG A 628 10.67 -22.79 -27.58
N TYR A 629 9.70 -21.96 -27.17
CA TYR A 629 9.66 -21.41 -25.82
C TYR A 629 9.53 -22.52 -24.77
N ARG A 630 8.69 -23.54 -25.01
CA ARG A 630 8.58 -24.70 -24.11
C ARG A 630 9.85 -25.54 -24.09
N ALA A 631 10.45 -25.79 -25.26
CA ALA A 631 11.69 -26.55 -25.37
C ALA A 631 12.85 -25.88 -24.64
N ASP A 632 12.99 -24.55 -24.77
CA ASP A 632 14.05 -23.76 -24.13
C ASP A 632 13.94 -23.78 -22.59
N LEU A 633 12.77 -24.13 -22.03
CA LEU A 633 12.49 -24.18 -20.59
C LEU A 633 12.66 -25.58 -19.97
N ARG A 634 12.81 -26.64 -20.77
CA ARG A 634 12.94 -28.03 -20.29
C ARG A 634 14.07 -28.14 -19.27
N GLY A 635 13.74 -28.63 -18.08
CA GLY A 635 14.74 -28.82 -17.02
C GLY A 635 15.24 -27.53 -16.36
N LYS A 636 14.73 -26.36 -16.75
CA LYS A 636 15.21 -25.05 -16.25
C LYS A 636 14.27 -24.35 -15.28
N VAL A 637 13.00 -24.75 -15.18
CA VAL A 637 12.02 -24.12 -14.29
C VAL A 637 11.21 -25.15 -13.52
N ASP A 638 10.77 -24.80 -12.32
CA ASP A 638 9.84 -25.59 -11.51
C ASP A 638 8.39 -25.30 -11.88
N ALA A 639 8.12 -24.06 -12.29
CA ALA A 639 6.79 -23.56 -12.60
C ALA A 639 6.77 -22.63 -13.83
N LEU A 640 5.67 -22.66 -14.57
CA LEU A 640 5.36 -21.73 -15.66
C LEU A 640 4.02 -21.06 -15.36
N PHE A 641 4.02 -19.73 -15.22
CA PHE A 641 2.81 -18.94 -15.09
C PHE A 641 2.32 -18.47 -16.47
N VAL A 642 1.04 -18.69 -16.76
CA VAL A 642 0.42 -18.34 -18.04
C VAL A 642 -0.86 -17.56 -17.78
N PRO A 643 -0.81 -16.22 -17.64
CA PRO A 643 -2.00 -15.38 -17.69
C PRO A 643 -2.53 -15.31 -19.12
N GLU A 644 -3.83 -15.51 -19.28
CA GLU A 644 -4.48 -15.68 -20.58
C GLU A 644 -5.80 -14.92 -20.65
N TRP A 645 -6.14 -14.49 -21.85
CA TRP A 645 -7.51 -14.17 -22.21
C TRP A 645 -7.83 -14.86 -23.54
N ASN A 646 -8.22 -16.13 -23.45
CA ASN A 646 -8.36 -16.99 -24.61
C ASN A 646 -9.68 -17.78 -24.61
N PRO A 647 -10.49 -17.70 -25.68
CA PRO A 647 -11.71 -18.51 -25.83
C PRO A 647 -11.43 -19.97 -26.24
N ASP A 648 -10.30 -20.26 -26.88
CA ASP A 648 -9.95 -21.62 -27.35
C ASP A 648 -9.40 -22.50 -26.23
N THR A 649 -10.28 -22.93 -25.33
CA THR A 649 -9.93 -23.74 -24.16
C THR A 649 -9.53 -25.17 -24.52
N GLU A 650 -9.99 -25.72 -25.65
CA GLU A 650 -9.69 -27.10 -26.05
C GLU A 650 -8.24 -27.26 -26.54
N THR A 651 -7.77 -26.36 -27.41
CA THR A 651 -6.38 -26.36 -27.85
C THR A 651 -5.43 -26.08 -26.68
N PHE A 652 -5.78 -25.11 -25.83
CA PHE A 652 -4.96 -24.78 -24.66
C PHE A 652 -4.94 -25.90 -23.62
N ASN A 653 -6.02 -26.68 -23.49
CA ASN A 653 -6.00 -27.89 -22.67
C ASN A 653 -4.89 -28.85 -23.13
N ALA A 654 -4.81 -29.16 -24.43
CA ALA A 654 -3.76 -30.03 -24.95
C ALA A 654 -2.35 -29.42 -24.77
N LEU A 655 -2.21 -28.10 -24.96
CA LEU A 655 -0.94 -27.39 -24.78
C LEU A 655 -0.46 -27.43 -23.33
N VAL A 656 -1.34 -27.22 -22.36
CA VAL A 656 -1.00 -27.26 -20.93
C VAL A 656 -0.63 -28.68 -20.50
N GLU A 657 -1.34 -29.70 -21.00
CA GLU A 657 -1.00 -31.10 -20.73
C GLU A 657 0.36 -31.49 -21.30
N SER A 658 0.66 -31.08 -22.55
CA SER A 658 1.96 -31.30 -23.18
C SER A 658 3.06 -30.53 -22.46
N ALA A 659 2.86 -29.24 -22.16
CA ALA A 659 3.83 -28.37 -21.50
C ALA A 659 4.26 -28.93 -20.14
N ALA A 660 3.31 -29.46 -19.35
CA ALA A 660 3.61 -30.07 -18.06
C ALA A 660 4.60 -31.24 -18.19
N LEU A 661 4.55 -32.00 -19.29
CA LEU A 661 5.44 -33.14 -19.55
C LEU A 661 6.73 -32.73 -20.29
N ASP A 662 6.63 -31.88 -21.31
CA ASP A 662 7.74 -31.43 -22.15
C ASP A 662 8.79 -30.65 -21.35
N ILE A 663 8.30 -29.77 -20.46
CA ILE A 663 9.12 -28.97 -19.55
C ILE A 663 9.43 -29.78 -18.28
N HIS A 664 8.53 -30.72 -17.94
CA HIS A 664 8.47 -31.44 -16.67
C HIS A 664 8.32 -30.48 -15.46
N ALA A 665 7.32 -29.60 -15.50
CA ALA A 665 7.12 -28.52 -14.52
C ALA A 665 5.63 -28.33 -14.17
N TYR A 666 5.35 -27.59 -13.11
CA TYR A 666 3.99 -27.15 -12.79
C TYR A 666 3.57 -26.04 -13.78
N ILE A 667 2.41 -26.19 -14.42
CA ILE A 667 1.86 -25.19 -15.35
C ILE A 667 0.67 -24.51 -14.68
N ILE A 668 0.79 -23.22 -14.40
CA ILE A 668 -0.21 -22.39 -13.73
C ILE A 668 -0.88 -21.51 -14.79
N GLN A 669 -2.00 -21.99 -15.31
CA GLN A 669 -2.82 -21.29 -16.30
C GLN A 669 -3.89 -20.45 -15.59
N CYS A 670 -4.00 -19.17 -15.92
CA CYS A 670 -5.02 -18.27 -15.38
C CYS A 670 -5.70 -17.52 -16.53
N ASN A 671 -6.87 -18.01 -16.93
CA ASN A 671 -7.65 -17.45 -18.02
C ASN A 671 -8.78 -16.55 -17.50
N ASP A 672 -9.28 -15.66 -18.35
CA ASP A 672 -10.44 -14.83 -18.02
C ASP A 672 -11.67 -15.70 -17.66
N ARG A 673 -12.40 -15.33 -16.60
CA ARG A 673 -13.54 -16.09 -16.08
C ARG A 673 -14.65 -16.31 -17.12
N GLN A 674 -14.81 -15.42 -18.10
CA GLN A 674 -15.80 -15.59 -19.16
C GLN A 674 -15.64 -16.93 -19.89
N TYR A 675 -14.39 -17.34 -20.14
CA TYR A 675 -14.07 -18.61 -20.81
C TYR A 675 -13.70 -19.70 -19.81
N GLY A 676 -13.11 -19.31 -18.66
CA GLY A 676 -12.72 -20.21 -17.58
C GLY A 676 -11.53 -21.08 -17.95
N ASP A 677 -11.42 -22.25 -17.31
CA ASP A 677 -10.36 -23.25 -17.51
C ASP A 677 -8.99 -22.89 -16.91
N SER A 678 -8.97 -21.94 -15.97
CA SER A 678 -7.80 -21.67 -15.12
C SER A 678 -7.44 -22.91 -14.30
N ARG A 679 -6.16 -23.29 -14.23
CA ARG A 679 -5.74 -24.53 -13.58
C ARG A 679 -4.29 -24.53 -13.14
N ILE A 680 -3.95 -25.44 -12.23
CA ILE A 680 -2.58 -25.83 -11.95
C ILE A 680 -2.42 -27.29 -12.40
N ARG A 681 -1.62 -27.50 -13.44
CA ARG A 681 -1.29 -28.83 -13.98
C ARG A 681 0.09 -29.25 -13.49
N ALA A 682 0.22 -30.49 -13.05
CA ALA A 682 1.46 -31.09 -12.60
C ALA A 682 1.79 -32.35 -13.42
N PRO A 683 3.08 -32.71 -13.57
CA PRO A 683 3.52 -33.91 -14.29
C PRO A 683 3.30 -35.20 -13.48
N TYR A 684 2.21 -35.33 -12.71
CA TYR A 684 1.96 -36.52 -11.90
C TYR A 684 1.62 -37.75 -12.74
N LYS A 685 2.04 -38.92 -12.26
CA LYS A 685 1.72 -40.21 -12.88
C LYS A 685 0.22 -40.50 -12.80
N ASP A 686 -0.34 -40.39 -11.60
CA ASP A 686 -1.75 -40.65 -11.30
C ASP A 686 -2.64 -39.54 -11.87
N SER A 687 -3.60 -39.89 -12.72
CA SER A 687 -4.44 -38.92 -13.47
C SER A 687 -5.19 -37.94 -12.58
N TRP A 688 -5.74 -38.41 -11.47
CA TRP A 688 -6.51 -37.60 -10.52
C TRP A 688 -5.69 -36.58 -9.73
N LYS A 689 -4.35 -36.68 -9.76
CA LYS A 689 -3.45 -35.69 -9.15
C LYS A 689 -2.97 -34.64 -10.14
N ARG A 690 -3.10 -34.88 -11.46
CA ARG A 690 -2.47 -34.03 -12.48
C ARG A 690 -3.02 -32.61 -12.48
N ASP A 691 -4.33 -32.45 -12.37
CA ASP A 691 -4.94 -31.15 -12.11
C ASP A 691 -4.97 -30.93 -10.59
N VAL A 692 -3.98 -30.21 -10.07
CA VAL A 692 -3.93 -29.81 -8.64
C VAL A 692 -5.15 -28.97 -8.30
N LEU A 693 -5.54 -28.10 -9.21
CA LEU A 693 -6.85 -27.46 -9.26
C LEU A 693 -7.25 -27.23 -10.71
N ARG A 694 -8.56 -27.17 -10.96
CA ARG A 694 -9.12 -26.70 -12.23
C ARG A 694 -10.40 -25.93 -11.94
N VAL A 695 -10.46 -24.71 -12.46
CA VAL A 695 -11.50 -23.72 -12.21
C VAL A 695 -12.24 -23.50 -13.52
N LYS A 696 -13.52 -23.82 -13.52
CA LYS A 696 -14.41 -23.49 -14.65
C LYS A 696 -15.07 -22.13 -14.39
N GLY A 697 -15.78 -21.60 -15.38
CA GLY A 697 -16.49 -20.33 -15.26
C GLY A 697 -17.49 -20.29 -14.10
N GLY A 698 -18.23 -19.19 -14.01
CA GLY A 698 -19.21 -18.94 -12.96
C GLY A 698 -19.74 -17.51 -13.07
N VAL A 699 -20.63 -17.10 -12.18
CA VAL A 699 -21.18 -15.72 -12.18
C VAL A 699 -20.34 -14.77 -11.33
N THR A 700 -19.88 -15.23 -10.18
CA THR A 700 -19.10 -14.42 -9.24
C THR A 700 -17.61 -14.56 -9.50
N ASP A 701 -16.85 -13.50 -9.25
CA ASP A 701 -15.39 -13.56 -9.23
C ASP A 701 -14.90 -14.20 -7.91
N TYR A 702 -13.96 -15.14 -7.97
CA TYR A 702 -13.42 -15.87 -6.81
C TYR A 702 -11.97 -16.34 -7.06
N CYS A 703 -11.29 -16.81 -6.01
CA CYS A 703 -9.97 -17.43 -6.13
C CYS A 703 -10.00 -18.86 -5.57
N VAL A 704 -9.22 -19.74 -6.16
CA VAL A 704 -8.96 -21.10 -5.65
C VAL A 704 -7.46 -21.24 -5.43
N ILE A 705 -7.08 -21.84 -4.30
CA ILE A 705 -5.68 -22.01 -3.91
C ILE A 705 -5.27 -23.46 -4.19
N GLY A 706 -4.16 -23.64 -4.89
CA GLY A 706 -3.52 -24.94 -5.08
C GLY A 706 -2.10 -24.94 -4.57
N GLU A 707 -1.63 -26.11 -4.16
CA GLU A 707 -0.31 -26.28 -3.58
C GLU A 707 0.60 -27.07 -4.54
N ILE A 708 1.81 -26.56 -4.77
CA ILE A 708 2.85 -27.26 -5.54
C ILE A 708 4.01 -27.67 -4.62
N ASP A 709 4.57 -28.86 -4.81
CA ASP A 709 5.71 -29.39 -4.03
C ASP A 709 6.96 -29.40 -4.91
N VAL A 710 7.69 -28.28 -4.88
CA VAL A 710 8.86 -28.03 -5.73
C VAL A 710 10.02 -28.93 -5.34
N GLN A 711 10.20 -29.20 -4.04
CA GLN A 711 11.26 -30.08 -3.58
C GLN A 711 11.04 -31.50 -4.08
N ALA A 712 9.81 -32.02 -3.97
CA ALA A 712 9.49 -33.37 -4.47
C ALA A 712 9.71 -33.47 -5.99
N LEU A 713 9.34 -32.43 -6.76
CA LEU A 713 9.58 -32.39 -8.20
C LEU A 713 11.08 -32.45 -8.51
N ARG A 714 11.90 -31.63 -7.86
CA ARG A 714 13.36 -31.61 -8.06
C ARG A 714 14.03 -32.91 -7.64
N GLN A 715 13.61 -33.52 -6.53
CA GLN A 715 14.12 -34.83 -6.07
C GLN A 715 13.85 -35.93 -7.10
N PHE A 716 12.64 -35.96 -7.66
CA PHE A 716 12.30 -36.90 -8.73
C PHE A 716 13.14 -36.66 -9.99
N GLN A 717 13.31 -35.40 -10.39
CA GLN A 717 14.09 -34.98 -11.56
C GLN A 717 15.59 -35.25 -11.44
N SER A 718 16.13 -35.25 -10.22
CA SER A 718 17.56 -35.43 -9.97
C SER A 718 18.02 -36.89 -10.00
N SER A 719 17.08 -37.83 -10.14
CA SER A 719 17.38 -39.26 -10.21
C SER A 719 17.97 -39.61 -11.58
N HIS A 720 19.03 -40.44 -11.61
CA HIS A 720 19.63 -40.88 -12.87
C HIS A 720 18.60 -41.56 -13.80
N ARG A 721 17.71 -42.37 -13.22
CA ARG A 721 16.53 -42.94 -13.87
C ARG A 721 15.29 -42.46 -13.13
N SER A 722 14.24 -42.09 -13.86
CA SER A 722 12.99 -41.64 -13.22
C SER A 722 12.39 -42.76 -12.35
N PRO A 723 12.09 -42.46 -11.08
CA PRO A 723 11.39 -43.39 -10.20
C PRO A 723 9.99 -43.76 -10.73
N GLY A 724 9.41 -44.84 -10.18
CA GLY A 724 8.09 -45.31 -10.58
C GLY A 724 6.94 -44.35 -10.23
N LYS A 725 7.10 -43.47 -9.24
CA LYS A 725 6.13 -42.50 -8.69
C LYS A 725 6.89 -41.35 -8.00
N PRO A 726 6.24 -40.20 -7.66
CA PRO A 726 4.85 -39.85 -7.94
C PRO A 726 4.63 -39.18 -9.31
N PHE A 727 5.70 -38.75 -9.98
CA PHE A 727 5.62 -38.08 -11.28
C PHE A 727 5.74 -39.07 -12.46
N LYS A 728 5.38 -38.61 -13.65
CA LYS A 728 5.67 -39.30 -14.91
C LYS A 728 7.19 -39.31 -15.14
N PRO A 729 7.73 -40.27 -15.92
CA PRO A 729 9.13 -40.22 -16.31
C PRO A 729 9.48 -38.89 -16.98
N VAL A 730 10.69 -38.40 -16.72
CA VAL A 730 11.20 -37.20 -17.38
C VAL A 730 11.35 -37.47 -18.90
N PRO A 731 11.18 -36.45 -19.75
CA PRO A 731 11.31 -36.62 -21.20
C PRO A 731 12.72 -37.01 -21.61
N ASP A 732 12.87 -37.54 -22.83
CA ASP A 732 14.18 -37.86 -23.41
C ASP A 732 15.11 -36.63 -23.44
N GLY A 733 16.39 -36.85 -23.14
CA GLY A 733 17.40 -35.79 -23.00
C GLY A 733 17.22 -34.84 -21.81
N PHE A 734 16.28 -35.10 -20.88
CA PHE A 734 16.04 -34.21 -19.74
C PHE A 734 17.26 -34.08 -18.81
N ASN A 735 18.00 -35.16 -18.56
CA ASN A 735 19.16 -35.14 -17.66
C ASN A 735 20.29 -34.22 -18.17
N ASP A 736 20.41 -34.08 -19.49
CA ASP A 736 21.37 -33.18 -20.15
C ASP A 736 20.87 -31.73 -20.12
N ALA A 737 19.55 -31.52 -20.15
CA ALA A 737 18.92 -30.20 -20.11
C ALA A 737 18.72 -29.66 -18.68
N MET A 738 18.70 -30.52 -17.66
CA MET A 738 18.42 -30.14 -16.28
C MET A 738 19.51 -29.22 -15.74
N ASP A 739 19.10 -28.02 -15.35
CA ASP A 739 20.00 -27.03 -14.77
C ASP A 739 20.61 -27.57 -13.47
N TYR A 740 21.94 -27.48 -13.36
CA TYR A 740 22.70 -27.97 -12.22
C TYR A 740 22.23 -27.34 -10.88
N GLN A 741 21.87 -26.06 -10.88
CA GLN A 741 21.42 -25.36 -9.68
C GLN A 741 20.06 -25.87 -9.14
N ARG A 742 19.31 -26.62 -9.95
CA ARG A 742 18.04 -27.25 -9.54
C ARG A 742 18.22 -28.68 -9.03
N LYS A 743 19.41 -29.27 -9.18
CA LYS A 743 19.66 -30.65 -8.73
C LYS A 743 19.68 -30.70 -7.21
N VAL A 744 18.99 -31.68 -6.65
CA VAL A 744 18.93 -31.96 -5.21
C VAL A 744 19.18 -33.45 -4.97
N LEU A 745 19.52 -33.83 -3.74
CA LEU A 745 19.72 -35.24 -3.40
C LEU A 745 18.40 -36.02 -3.62
N PRO A 746 18.40 -37.06 -4.48
CA PRO A 746 17.24 -37.91 -4.66
C PRO A 746 16.87 -38.62 -3.35
N THR A 747 15.57 -38.75 -3.07
CA THR A 747 15.10 -39.70 -2.07
C THR A 747 15.27 -41.10 -2.63
N GLY A 748 16.12 -41.93 -2.02
CA GLY A 748 16.34 -43.31 -2.46
C GLY A 748 15.03 -44.09 -2.54
N ASP A 749 14.91 -44.95 -3.55
CA ASP A 749 13.75 -45.83 -3.68
C ASP A 749 13.67 -46.74 -2.46
N SER A 750 12.73 -46.51 -1.56
CA SER A 750 12.21 -47.59 -0.70
C SER A 750 11.48 -48.54 -1.65
N ALA A 751 12.20 -49.58 -2.07
CA ALA A 751 11.81 -50.61 -3.03
C ALA A 751 10.46 -51.26 -2.71
#